data_AF-A0A7C9N4K9-F1
#
_entry.id   AF-A0A7C9N4K9-F1
#
_cell.length_a   1.000
_cell.length_b   1.000
_cell.length_c   1.000
_cell.angle_alpha   90.00
_cell.angle_beta   90.00
_cell.angle_gamma   90.00
#
_symmetry.space_group_name_H-M   'P 1'
#
loop_
_entity.id
_entity.type
_entity.pdbx_description
1 polymer ?
#
loop_
_entity_poly.entity_id
_entity_poly.type
_entity_poly.pdbx_seq_one_letter_code
_entity_poly.pdbx_strand_id
1 'polypeptide(L)'
;MINPIDTLRELGQKIDSAFYYGKNEEGLQLLKTALKESVDVVGYSLYFQSEYENYINRNECKSIELLQKAYEALPHDIFIVCNRAIAFFDQGENENAMDLFNKVLAEDHSYSKAMVGVAVILSIQGHIDQAREFFLKAIALNNTDSHAMTQLGVSLGENGKDLESLKWFVKALSINDKEFNAMREIGVFFSRKGKEDKAVKWFEKSLHVNEGDAYTYRCYAVSCVNLGDMQKALGLIKKALVLDSRNKDFQQILEYISSNLGLKFEDILRDIDPTIVAGETSIEALRGLVRKTQERFAKEICEFGKKMVASEDRLKDFLGLSSNVQCDRSLLLTLRRWNSYTPTIPSINEERYVGGGYVIYHQGRAVVIDPGHNFIENFSQAGGMLCDIDAIVMTHAHSDHTNDFESLLTLVYEYNQANELKMGMEKYKKIDIYLNVGAMKKFSGLIDLRGSDYINQVCVMTPFVKYTLANGVVVCPLPAYHDELITKKYALGLHISVPVLNGKKKNILFTSDTGLFPQIKKKVGAKKEATVADVTKDEIFRLYGSLGKNVDLLIPHLGSIKPEEITSKIDTEWEEIFYPNHLGVLGVIRLIAEINPKIVFISEFGEELIGFRSDLMKMLQEVVSNFFEGRSECPVVLPADTPLIYDIIDDKIYCVVTQAFQSASGVRFKQVNDTFYYYKSESKCTDSQFGLKCQMFSLKLQSREDLYFKGKA
;
A
#
# COMPACT_ATOMS: atom_id res chain seq x y z
N MET A 1 35.60 42.19 -37.41
CA MET A 1 36.13 42.13 -36.04
C MET A 1 35.22 41.21 -35.26
N ILE A 2 35.77 40.15 -34.66
CA ILE A 2 34.99 39.26 -33.79
C ILE A 2 34.52 40.09 -32.59
N ASN A 3 33.25 40.00 -32.24
CA ASN A 3 32.68 40.68 -31.08
C ASN A 3 33.40 40.16 -29.81
N PRO A 4 33.95 41.04 -28.96
CA PRO A 4 34.63 40.61 -27.73
C PRO A 4 33.75 39.72 -26.84
N ILE A 5 32.44 39.96 -26.79
CA ILE A 5 31.50 39.16 -25.99
C ILE A 5 31.38 37.73 -26.52
N ASP A 6 31.32 37.54 -27.84
CA ASP A 6 31.21 36.20 -28.44
C ASP A 6 32.49 35.37 -28.20
N THR A 7 33.66 36.04 -28.16
CA THR A 7 34.93 35.40 -27.79
C THR A 7 34.90 34.91 -26.33
N LEU A 8 34.35 35.71 -25.42
CA LEU A 8 34.21 35.32 -24.01
C LEU A 8 33.20 34.18 -23.82
N ARG A 9 32.09 34.15 -24.57
CA ARG A 9 31.15 33.01 -24.58
C ARG A 9 31.82 31.72 -25.03
N GLU A 10 32.58 31.76 -26.12
CA GLU A 10 33.35 30.61 -26.60
C GLU A 10 34.37 30.13 -25.57
N LEU A 11 35.05 31.06 -24.88
CA LEU A 11 35.96 30.71 -23.78
C LEU A 11 35.22 30.02 -22.64
N GLY A 12 34.05 30.52 -22.23
CA GLY A 12 33.21 29.88 -21.23
C GLY A 12 32.83 28.44 -21.61
N GLN A 13 32.40 28.21 -22.86
CA GLN A 13 32.07 26.86 -23.34
C GLN A 13 33.28 25.92 -23.34
N LYS A 14 34.48 26.41 -23.69
CA LYS A 14 35.72 25.61 -23.64
C LYS A 14 36.12 25.27 -22.20
N ILE A 15 35.91 26.20 -21.27
CA ILE A 15 36.14 25.99 -19.84
C ILE A 15 35.20 24.90 -19.31
N ASP A 16 33.89 25.03 -19.53
CA ASP A 16 32.88 24.03 -19.16
C ASP A 16 33.28 22.66 -19.71
N SER A 17 33.64 22.58 -20.99
CA SER A 17 34.05 21.33 -21.63
C SER A 17 35.32 20.74 -21.02
N ALA A 18 36.34 21.54 -20.73
CA ALA A 18 37.59 21.06 -20.15
C ALA A 18 37.35 20.44 -18.77
N PHE A 19 36.59 21.13 -17.91
CA PHE A 19 36.25 20.61 -16.58
C PHE A 19 35.31 19.40 -16.65
N TYR A 20 34.33 19.39 -17.56
CA TYR A 20 33.45 18.24 -17.79
C TYR A 20 34.21 16.96 -18.12
N TYR A 21 35.28 17.05 -18.93
CA TYR A 21 36.14 15.91 -19.27
C TYR A 21 37.31 15.69 -18.29
N GLY A 22 37.28 16.31 -17.10
CA GLY A 22 38.31 16.14 -16.06
C GLY A 22 39.67 16.74 -16.40
N LYS A 23 39.78 17.57 -17.44
CA LYS A 23 41.03 18.23 -17.85
C LYS A 23 41.29 19.49 -17.03
N ASN A 24 41.49 19.32 -15.73
CA ASN A 24 41.56 20.42 -14.77
C ASN A 24 42.68 21.43 -15.05
N GLU A 25 43.84 21.00 -15.55
CA GLU A 25 44.95 21.90 -15.90
C GLU A 25 44.63 22.78 -17.13
N GLU A 26 44.04 22.17 -18.16
CA GLU A 26 43.60 22.89 -19.37
C GLU A 26 42.50 23.89 -19.01
N GLY A 27 41.51 23.46 -18.23
CA GLY A 27 40.42 24.31 -17.73
C GLY A 27 40.92 25.50 -16.91
N LEU A 28 41.86 25.27 -15.97
CA LEU A 28 42.48 26.33 -15.18
C LEU A 28 43.24 27.34 -16.05
N GLN A 29 43.96 26.86 -17.07
CA GLN A 29 44.69 27.74 -17.97
C GLN A 29 43.74 28.60 -18.82
N LEU A 30 42.67 28.00 -19.35
CA LEU A 30 41.62 28.71 -20.08
C LEU A 30 40.93 29.75 -19.20
N LEU A 31 40.64 29.40 -17.94
CA LEU A 31 39.98 30.27 -16.99
C LEU A 31 40.84 31.48 -16.60
N LYS A 32 42.16 31.29 -16.41
CA LYS A 32 43.12 32.39 -16.21
C LYS A 32 43.18 33.33 -17.41
N THR A 33 43.14 32.78 -18.62
CA THR A 33 43.07 33.58 -19.85
C THR A 33 41.76 34.36 -19.92
N ALA A 34 40.62 33.72 -19.66
CA ALA A 34 39.31 34.33 -19.70
C ALA A 34 39.18 35.48 -18.69
N LEU A 35 39.68 35.32 -17.46
CA LEU A 35 39.74 36.38 -16.45
C LEU A 35 40.57 37.60 -16.89
N LYS A 36 41.64 37.38 -17.68
CA LYS A 36 42.47 38.46 -18.21
C LYS A 36 41.80 39.18 -19.39
N GLU A 37 41.08 38.45 -20.23
CA GLU A 37 40.39 38.99 -21.40
C GLU A 37 39.06 39.67 -21.06
N SER A 38 38.43 39.27 -19.96
CA SER A 38 37.14 39.81 -19.51
C SER A 38 37.25 41.09 -18.68
N VAL A 39 38.47 41.61 -18.39
CA VAL A 39 38.70 42.70 -17.42
C VAL A 39 37.79 43.92 -17.67
N ASP A 40 37.53 44.24 -18.93
CA ASP A 40 36.71 45.40 -19.32
C ASP A 40 35.21 45.08 -19.43
N VAL A 41 34.81 43.81 -19.26
CA VAL A 41 33.42 43.34 -19.31
C VAL A 41 33.02 42.77 -17.95
N VAL A 42 32.54 43.66 -17.06
CA VAL A 42 32.26 43.36 -15.64
C VAL A 42 31.45 42.07 -15.45
N GLY A 43 30.37 41.87 -16.21
CA GLY A 43 29.54 40.67 -16.09
C GLY A 43 30.28 39.37 -16.40
N TYR A 44 31.09 39.32 -17.47
CA TYR A 44 31.88 38.13 -17.79
C TYR A 44 33.07 37.95 -16.83
N SER A 45 33.67 39.03 -16.33
CA SER A 45 34.67 38.93 -15.26
C SER A 45 34.09 38.29 -14.00
N LEU A 46 32.89 38.70 -13.59
CA LEU A 46 32.20 38.10 -12.45
C LEU A 46 31.84 36.63 -12.70
N TYR A 47 31.40 36.28 -13.92
CA TYR A 47 31.15 34.90 -14.32
C TYR A 47 32.42 34.03 -14.27
N PHE A 48 33.55 34.48 -14.83
CA PHE A 48 34.78 33.68 -14.74
C PHE A 48 35.33 33.61 -13.31
N GLN A 49 35.07 34.62 -12.47
CA GLN A 49 35.35 34.52 -11.05
C GLN A 49 34.46 33.48 -10.37
N SER A 50 33.18 33.39 -10.72
CA SER A 50 32.30 32.33 -10.19
C SER A 50 32.79 30.95 -10.58
N GLU A 51 33.13 30.74 -11.86
CA GLU A 51 33.71 29.46 -12.31
C GLU A 51 35.02 29.12 -11.61
N TYR A 52 35.85 30.12 -11.29
CA TYR A 52 37.09 29.91 -10.52
C TYR A 52 36.79 29.47 -9.09
N GLU A 53 35.84 30.13 -8.42
CA GLU A 53 35.41 29.73 -7.08
C GLU A 53 34.80 28.32 -7.10
N ASN A 54 34.03 27.99 -8.13
CA ASN A 54 33.39 26.69 -8.29
C ASN A 54 34.41 25.56 -8.51
N TYR A 55 35.17 25.62 -9.60
CA TYR A 55 36.04 24.51 -10.01
C TYR A 55 37.36 24.44 -9.22
N ILE A 56 37.92 25.60 -8.82
CA ILE A 56 39.26 25.65 -8.22
C ILE A 56 39.19 25.72 -6.70
N ASN A 57 38.42 26.67 -6.17
CA ASN A 57 38.33 26.86 -4.72
C ASN A 57 37.27 25.97 -4.07
N ARG A 58 36.43 25.29 -4.87
CA ARG A 58 35.27 24.49 -4.40
C ARG A 58 34.39 25.25 -3.42
N ASN A 59 34.22 26.55 -3.66
CA ASN A 59 33.43 27.47 -2.85
C ASN A 59 32.12 27.82 -3.57
N GLU A 60 31.18 26.90 -3.47
CA GLU A 60 29.88 26.98 -4.14
C GLU A 60 29.10 28.25 -3.74
N CYS A 61 29.04 28.57 -2.44
CA CYS A 61 28.35 29.76 -1.94
C CYS A 61 28.86 31.05 -2.60
N LYS A 62 30.19 31.19 -2.69
CA LYS A 62 30.80 32.37 -3.31
C LYS A 62 30.65 32.36 -4.83
N SER A 63 30.70 31.19 -5.47
CA SER A 63 30.40 31.04 -6.89
C SER A 63 29.00 31.56 -7.22
N ILE A 64 27.99 31.13 -6.46
CA ILE A 64 26.59 31.54 -6.66
C ILE A 64 26.42 33.05 -6.46
N GLU A 65 27.04 33.63 -5.43
CA GLU A 65 27.01 35.08 -5.18
C GLU A 65 27.62 35.87 -6.37
N LEU A 66 28.72 35.39 -6.94
CA LEU A 66 29.38 36.02 -8.08
C LEU A 66 28.55 35.87 -9.36
N LEU A 67 27.93 34.71 -9.58
CA LEU A 67 27.05 34.46 -10.72
C LEU A 67 25.77 35.31 -10.65
N GLN A 68 25.24 35.52 -9.45
CA GLN A 68 24.16 36.47 -9.19
C GLN A 68 24.54 37.88 -9.67
N LYS A 69 25.72 38.37 -9.25
CA LYS A 69 26.22 39.70 -9.66
C LYS A 69 26.50 39.77 -11.16
N ALA A 70 26.99 38.68 -11.76
CA ALA A 70 27.18 38.59 -13.21
C ALA A 70 25.86 38.76 -13.97
N TYR A 71 24.80 38.08 -13.51
CA TYR A 71 23.44 38.24 -14.04
C TYR A 71 22.88 39.65 -13.83
N GLU A 72 23.10 40.27 -12.67
CA GLU A 72 22.66 41.66 -12.44
C GLU A 72 23.36 42.66 -13.37
N ALA A 73 24.63 42.42 -13.70
CA ALA A 73 25.39 43.24 -14.63
C ALA A 73 24.95 43.03 -16.10
N LEU A 74 24.51 41.81 -16.45
CA LEU A 74 24.12 41.43 -17.81
C LEU A 74 22.80 40.62 -17.82
N PRO A 75 21.65 41.22 -17.46
CA PRO A 75 20.40 40.49 -17.25
C PRO A 75 19.74 39.97 -18.53
N HIS A 76 20.18 40.46 -19.70
CA HIS A 76 19.69 40.06 -21.01
C HIS A 76 20.71 39.23 -21.81
N ASP A 77 21.88 38.92 -21.24
CA ASP A 77 22.85 38.05 -21.91
C ASP A 77 22.44 36.58 -21.76
N ILE A 78 21.93 35.99 -22.84
CA ILE A 78 21.40 34.62 -22.83
C ILE A 78 22.36 33.56 -22.29
N PHE A 79 23.68 33.75 -22.43
CA PHE A 79 24.69 32.83 -21.92
C PHE A 79 24.77 32.90 -20.39
N ILE A 80 24.81 34.11 -19.83
CA ILE A 80 24.81 34.33 -18.38
C ILE A 80 23.48 33.89 -17.75
N VAL A 81 22.35 34.23 -18.38
CA VAL A 81 21.02 33.81 -17.91
C VAL A 81 20.91 32.28 -17.90
N CYS A 82 21.41 31.60 -18.94
CA CYS A 82 21.40 30.15 -19.00
C CYS A 82 22.28 29.50 -17.94
N ASN A 83 23.50 30.00 -17.69
CA ASN A 83 24.37 29.43 -16.66
C ASN A 83 23.82 29.67 -15.24
N ARG A 84 23.11 30.78 -15.02
CA ARG A 84 22.34 30.99 -13.79
C ARG A 84 21.19 30.00 -13.64
N ALA A 85 20.47 29.70 -14.72
CA ALA A 85 19.42 28.68 -14.71
C ALA A 85 19.97 27.30 -14.31
N ILE A 86 21.15 26.95 -14.81
CA ILE A 86 21.86 25.71 -14.44
C ILE A 86 22.23 25.72 -12.94
N ALA A 87 22.76 26.83 -12.42
CA ALA A 87 23.07 26.92 -10.99
C ALA A 87 21.82 26.78 -10.09
N PHE A 88 20.66 27.33 -10.49
CA PHE A 88 19.40 27.09 -9.79
C PHE A 88 18.95 25.63 -9.86
N PHE A 89 19.15 24.98 -11.01
CA PHE A 89 18.85 23.57 -11.18
C PHE A 89 19.73 22.70 -10.25
N ASP A 90 21.04 23.00 -10.17
CA ASP A 90 21.98 22.27 -9.31
C ASP A 90 21.65 22.44 -7.81
N GLN A 91 21.04 23.58 -7.43
CA GLN A 91 20.51 23.81 -6.07
C GLN A 91 19.16 23.12 -5.79
N GLY A 92 18.55 22.50 -6.80
CA GLY A 92 17.21 21.89 -6.72
C GLY A 92 16.05 22.89 -6.85
N GLU A 93 16.33 24.15 -7.17
CA GLU A 93 15.32 25.20 -7.41
C GLU A 93 14.74 25.10 -8.84
N ASN A 94 14.08 23.98 -9.13
CA ASN A 94 13.61 23.63 -10.47
C ASN A 94 12.66 24.66 -11.09
N GLU A 95 11.80 25.31 -10.30
CA GLU A 95 10.88 26.34 -10.80
C GLU A 95 11.64 27.60 -11.27
N ASN A 96 12.59 28.09 -10.46
CA ASN A 96 13.42 29.24 -10.80
C ASN A 96 14.33 28.94 -12.00
N ALA A 97 14.87 27.73 -12.09
CA ALA A 97 15.64 27.27 -13.25
C ALA A 97 14.77 27.26 -14.51
N MET A 98 13.57 26.69 -14.44
CA MET A 98 12.62 26.61 -15.56
C MET A 98 12.24 28.00 -16.09
N ASP A 99 11.98 28.95 -15.20
CA ASP A 99 11.67 30.34 -15.57
C ASP A 99 12.82 31.00 -16.34
N LEU A 100 14.06 30.82 -15.90
CA LEU A 100 15.23 31.38 -16.58
C LEU A 100 15.51 30.67 -17.92
N PHE A 101 15.37 29.34 -18.00
CA PHE A 101 15.50 28.63 -19.27
C PHE A 101 14.44 29.08 -20.28
N ASN A 102 13.19 29.29 -19.85
CA ASN A 102 12.14 29.81 -20.71
C ASN A 102 12.43 31.24 -21.18
N LYS A 103 13.02 32.09 -20.34
CA LYS A 103 13.50 33.43 -20.77
C LYS A 103 14.59 33.32 -21.84
N VAL A 104 15.54 32.41 -21.68
CA VAL A 104 16.58 32.17 -22.71
C VAL A 104 15.94 31.74 -24.03
N LEU A 105 14.98 30.80 -23.99
CA LEU A 105 14.32 30.29 -25.19
C LEU A 105 13.36 31.31 -25.84
N ALA A 106 12.83 32.26 -25.07
CA ALA A 106 12.04 33.36 -25.61
C ALA A 106 12.89 34.33 -26.45
N GLU A 107 14.13 34.58 -26.03
CA GLU A 107 15.10 35.42 -26.76
C GLU A 107 15.76 34.66 -27.92
N ASP A 108 16.21 33.42 -27.68
CA ASP A 108 16.80 32.54 -28.68
C ASP A 108 16.15 31.15 -28.63
N HIS A 109 15.19 30.96 -29.52
CA HIS A 109 14.45 29.71 -29.67
C HIS A 109 15.33 28.55 -30.18
N SER A 110 16.59 28.79 -30.54
CA SER A 110 17.54 27.78 -31.01
C SER A 110 18.64 27.44 -29.99
N TYR A 111 18.57 28.00 -28.78
CA TYR A 111 19.59 27.80 -27.76
C TYR A 111 19.52 26.39 -27.14
N SER A 112 20.26 25.45 -27.74
CA SER A 112 20.24 24.02 -27.41
C SER A 112 20.43 23.72 -25.90
N LYS A 113 21.37 24.41 -25.23
CA LYS A 113 21.66 24.19 -23.79
C LYS A 113 20.42 24.45 -22.92
N ALA A 114 19.62 25.47 -23.24
CA ALA A 114 18.39 25.76 -22.51
C ALA A 114 17.27 24.76 -22.83
N MET A 115 17.17 24.27 -24.07
CA MET A 115 16.24 23.19 -24.41
C MET A 115 16.54 21.91 -23.63
N VAL A 116 17.82 21.55 -23.50
CA VAL A 116 18.26 20.40 -22.69
C VAL A 116 17.88 20.62 -21.23
N GLY A 117 18.12 21.82 -20.67
CA GLY A 117 17.72 22.16 -19.29
C GLY A 117 16.22 22.01 -19.05
N VAL A 118 15.39 22.55 -19.93
CA VAL A 118 13.92 22.37 -19.90
C VAL A 118 13.54 20.89 -19.97
N ALA A 119 14.15 20.14 -20.89
CA ALA A 119 13.85 18.73 -21.08
C ALA A 119 14.18 17.89 -19.83
N VAL A 120 15.31 18.17 -19.17
CA VAL A 120 15.70 17.50 -17.92
C VAL A 120 14.70 17.79 -16.80
N ILE A 121 14.30 19.06 -16.62
CA ILE A 121 13.29 19.44 -15.61
C ILE A 121 11.95 18.75 -15.88
N LEU A 122 11.48 18.75 -17.13
CA LEU A 122 10.26 18.06 -17.52
C LEU A 122 10.34 16.55 -17.28
N SER A 123 11.50 15.93 -17.48
CA SER A 123 11.74 14.51 -17.19
C SER A 123 11.59 14.22 -15.69
N ILE A 124 12.21 15.04 -14.83
CA ILE A 124 12.12 14.92 -13.37
C ILE A 124 10.67 15.10 -12.88
N GLN A 125 9.89 15.96 -13.53
CA GLN A 125 8.47 16.19 -13.23
C GLN A 125 7.54 15.09 -13.79
N GLY A 126 8.06 14.10 -14.53
CA GLY A 126 7.27 13.02 -15.13
C GLY A 126 6.59 13.38 -16.46
N HIS A 127 6.89 14.54 -17.06
CA HIS A 127 6.37 14.98 -18.36
C HIS A 127 7.22 14.45 -19.54
N ILE A 128 7.26 13.12 -19.67
CA ILE A 128 8.27 12.41 -20.46
C ILE A 128 8.18 12.67 -21.97
N ASP A 129 6.96 12.74 -22.51
CA ASP A 129 6.79 12.97 -23.95
C ASP A 129 7.20 14.40 -24.34
N GLN A 130 6.95 15.38 -23.47
CA GLN A 130 7.39 16.75 -23.66
C GLN A 130 8.91 16.87 -23.52
N ALA A 131 9.49 16.25 -22.49
CA ALA A 131 10.94 16.17 -22.31
C ALA A 131 11.62 15.60 -23.56
N ARG A 132 11.09 14.48 -24.09
CA ARG A 132 11.57 13.86 -25.33
C ARG A 132 11.52 14.82 -26.51
N GLU A 133 10.43 15.57 -26.68
CA GLU A 133 10.30 16.54 -27.77
C GLU A 133 11.40 17.61 -27.71
N PHE A 134 11.65 18.17 -26.53
CA PHE A 134 12.70 19.17 -26.33
C PHE A 134 14.10 18.60 -26.55
N PHE A 135 14.39 17.39 -26.05
CA PHE A 135 15.66 16.72 -26.35
C PHE A 135 15.87 16.48 -27.85
N LEU A 136 14.85 16.00 -28.55
CA LEU A 136 14.95 15.76 -30.00
C LEU A 136 15.13 17.06 -30.79
N LYS A 137 14.49 18.17 -30.36
CA LYS A 137 14.72 19.50 -30.94
C LYS A 137 16.16 19.97 -30.71
N ALA A 138 16.69 19.83 -29.50
CA ALA A 138 18.07 20.18 -29.17
C ALA A 138 19.06 19.38 -30.04
N ILE A 139 18.86 18.06 -30.15
CA ILE A 139 19.68 17.16 -30.98
C ILE A 139 19.55 17.50 -32.48
N ALA A 140 18.38 17.95 -32.94
CA ALA A 140 18.20 18.37 -34.34
C ALA A 140 18.95 19.66 -34.66
N LEU A 141 19.05 20.58 -33.69
CA LEU A 141 19.80 21.82 -33.81
C LEU A 141 21.31 21.60 -33.73
N ASN A 142 21.75 20.69 -32.86
CA ASN A 142 23.15 20.23 -32.79
C ASN A 142 23.23 18.71 -32.80
N ASN A 143 23.42 18.15 -34.00
CA ASN A 143 23.49 16.69 -34.19
C ASN A 143 24.78 16.05 -33.65
N THR A 144 25.74 16.86 -33.17
CA THR A 144 26.98 16.41 -32.53
C THR A 144 26.95 16.51 -30.99
N ASP A 145 25.84 16.94 -30.41
CA ASP A 145 25.68 17.07 -28.96
C ASP A 145 25.48 15.69 -28.29
N SER A 146 26.60 15.03 -27.95
CA SER A 146 26.59 13.74 -27.26
C SER A 146 25.96 13.81 -25.87
N HIS A 147 26.04 14.97 -25.21
CA HIS A 147 25.46 15.20 -23.90
C HIS A 147 23.93 15.19 -23.98
N ALA A 148 23.33 15.94 -24.92
CA ALA A 148 21.89 15.93 -25.15
C ALA A 148 21.35 14.53 -25.50
N MET A 149 22.09 13.77 -26.32
CA MET A 149 21.74 12.36 -26.62
C MET A 149 21.80 11.48 -25.37
N THR A 150 22.77 11.71 -24.49
CA THR A 150 22.91 10.97 -23.23
C THR A 150 21.77 11.29 -22.28
N GLN A 151 21.41 12.57 -22.11
CA GLN A 151 20.29 12.98 -21.25
C GLN A 151 18.94 12.43 -21.74
N LEU A 152 18.73 12.38 -23.06
CA LEU A 152 17.57 11.69 -23.63
C LEU A 152 17.57 10.20 -23.28
N GLY A 153 18.74 9.55 -23.38
CA GLY A 153 18.91 8.16 -22.98
C GLY A 153 18.57 7.93 -21.49
N VAL A 154 19.06 8.78 -20.59
CA VAL A 154 18.76 8.74 -19.15
C VAL A 154 17.26 8.85 -18.92
N SER A 155 16.63 9.90 -19.46
CA SER A 155 15.19 10.14 -19.35
C SER A 155 14.37 8.93 -19.83
N LEU A 156 14.73 8.32 -20.95
CA LEU A 156 14.04 7.11 -21.44
C LEU A 156 14.24 5.90 -20.51
N GLY A 157 15.43 5.73 -19.95
CA GLY A 157 15.77 4.61 -19.05
C GLY A 157 15.05 4.69 -17.70
N GLU A 158 14.91 5.88 -17.14
CA GLU A 158 14.11 6.12 -15.92
C GLU A 158 12.64 5.76 -16.10
N ASN A 159 12.15 5.82 -17.34
CA ASN A 159 10.76 5.47 -17.70
C ASN A 159 10.60 4.04 -18.24
N GLY A 160 11.54 3.15 -17.95
CA GLY A 160 11.47 1.73 -18.31
C GLY A 160 11.69 1.44 -19.80
N LYS A 161 12.07 2.43 -20.63
CA LYS A 161 12.40 2.24 -22.05
C LYS A 161 13.89 1.89 -22.25
N ASP A 162 14.34 0.89 -21.49
CA ASP A 162 15.74 0.46 -21.38
C ASP A 162 16.45 0.23 -22.74
N LEU A 163 15.78 -0.41 -23.69
CA LEU A 163 16.37 -0.71 -25.02
C LEU A 163 16.50 0.53 -25.90
N GLU A 164 15.59 1.48 -25.76
CA GLU A 164 15.65 2.74 -26.51
C GLU A 164 16.73 3.66 -25.91
N SER A 165 16.79 3.73 -24.58
CA SER A 165 17.86 4.37 -23.82
C SER A 165 19.25 3.92 -24.26
N LEU A 166 19.48 2.60 -24.33
CA LEU A 166 20.75 2.03 -24.79
C LEU A 166 21.13 2.46 -26.22
N LYS A 167 20.16 2.57 -27.13
CA LYS A 167 20.42 3.04 -28.50
C LYS A 167 20.94 4.49 -28.50
N TRP A 168 20.40 5.33 -27.64
CA TRP A 168 20.84 6.73 -27.50
C TRP A 168 22.22 6.84 -26.87
N PHE A 169 22.55 6.02 -25.86
CA PHE A 169 23.92 5.97 -25.32
C PHE A 169 24.94 5.50 -26.36
N VAL A 170 24.62 4.46 -27.13
CA VAL A 170 25.50 3.98 -28.22
C VAL A 170 25.65 5.06 -29.29
N LYS A 171 24.58 5.78 -29.62
CA LYS A 171 24.64 6.90 -30.57
C LYS A 171 25.51 8.04 -30.03
N ALA A 172 25.36 8.42 -28.77
CA ALA A 172 26.20 9.42 -28.12
C ALA A 172 27.68 9.04 -28.21
N LEU A 173 28.02 7.78 -27.90
CA LEU A 173 29.39 7.25 -28.01
C LEU A 173 29.92 7.15 -29.44
N SER A 174 29.04 7.00 -30.43
CA SER A 174 29.44 7.03 -31.85
C SER A 174 29.79 8.44 -32.35
N ILE A 175 29.21 9.47 -31.72
CA ILE A 175 29.49 10.87 -32.00
C ILE A 175 30.73 11.33 -31.21
N ASN A 176 30.80 10.93 -29.94
CA ASN A 176 31.87 11.29 -29.03
C ASN A 176 32.24 10.08 -28.17
N ASP A 177 33.37 9.46 -28.51
CA ASP A 177 33.88 8.28 -27.81
C ASP A 177 34.40 8.56 -26.39
N LYS A 178 34.38 9.83 -25.95
CA LYS A 178 34.73 10.29 -24.60
C LYS A 178 33.52 10.70 -23.77
N GLU A 179 32.30 10.41 -24.20
CA GLU A 179 31.09 10.68 -23.42
C GLU A 179 30.99 9.71 -22.22
N PHE A 180 31.70 10.01 -21.14
CA PHE A 180 31.80 9.14 -19.96
C PHE A 180 30.46 8.91 -19.27
N ASN A 181 29.55 9.90 -19.29
CA ASN A 181 28.19 9.73 -18.76
C ASN A 181 27.46 8.61 -19.52
N ALA A 182 27.53 8.57 -20.86
CA ALA A 182 26.94 7.47 -21.64
C ALA A 182 27.60 6.12 -21.32
N MET A 183 28.92 6.08 -21.13
CA MET A 183 29.61 4.85 -20.70
C MET A 183 29.11 4.36 -19.33
N ARG A 184 28.99 5.27 -18.36
CA ARG A 184 28.45 4.98 -17.04
C ARG A 184 27.03 4.44 -17.15
N GLU A 185 26.14 5.10 -17.89
CA GLU A 185 24.75 4.66 -18.01
C GLU A 185 24.61 3.30 -18.71
N ILE A 186 25.50 2.98 -19.65
CA ILE A 186 25.59 1.61 -20.20
C ILE A 186 26.02 0.61 -19.11
N GLY A 187 26.94 1.00 -18.24
CA GLY A 187 27.32 0.23 -17.05
C GLY A 187 26.13 -0.02 -16.12
N VAL A 188 25.37 1.04 -15.78
CA VAL A 188 24.14 0.98 -14.97
C VAL A 188 23.12 0.06 -15.63
N PHE A 189 22.91 0.16 -16.95
CA PHE A 189 22.04 -0.72 -17.71
C PHE A 189 22.46 -2.20 -17.55
N PHE A 190 23.74 -2.54 -17.68
CA PHE A 190 24.20 -3.91 -17.51
C PHE A 190 24.06 -4.41 -16.07
N SER A 191 24.31 -3.55 -15.07
CA SER A 191 24.11 -3.87 -13.65
C SER A 191 22.63 -4.17 -13.36
N ARG A 192 21.70 -3.34 -13.85
CA ARG A 192 20.24 -3.58 -13.74
C ARG A 192 19.79 -4.88 -14.40
N LYS A 193 20.53 -5.41 -15.39
CA LYS A 193 20.27 -6.72 -16.01
C LYS A 193 21.03 -7.88 -15.33
N GLY A 194 21.63 -7.65 -14.16
CA GLY A 194 22.41 -8.64 -13.41
C GLY A 194 23.73 -9.04 -14.08
N LYS A 195 24.20 -8.28 -15.08
CA LYS A 195 25.45 -8.56 -15.83
C LYS A 195 26.60 -7.73 -15.27
N GLU A 196 26.93 -7.95 -14.00
CA GLU A 196 27.89 -7.11 -13.27
C GLU A 196 29.30 -7.12 -13.89
N ASP A 197 29.77 -8.24 -14.41
CA ASP A 197 31.06 -8.32 -15.12
C ASP A 197 31.15 -7.36 -16.32
N LYS A 198 30.01 -7.10 -16.98
CA LYS A 198 29.95 -6.15 -18.10
C LYS A 198 29.83 -4.72 -17.57
N ALA A 199 29.06 -4.50 -16.51
CA ALA A 199 28.88 -3.20 -15.89
C ALA A 199 30.23 -2.62 -15.44
N VAL A 200 31.02 -3.44 -14.72
CA VAL A 200 32.36 -3.10 -14.25
C VAL A 200 33.27 -2.61 -15.39
N LYS A 201 33.31 -3.32 -16.52
CA LYS A 201 34.13 -2.91 -17.68
C LYS A 201 33.72 -1.55 -18.25
N TRP A 202 32.43 -1.22 -18.19
CA TRP A 202 31.93 0.08 -18.65
C TRP A 202 32.21 1.19 -17.65
N PHE A 203 32.12 0.92 -16.35
CA PHE A 203 32.54 1.87 -15.33
C PHE A 203 34.05 2.15 -15.38
N GLU A 204 34.88 1.14 -15.63
CA GLU A 204 36.33 1.32 -15.84
C GLU A 204 36.63 2.22 -17.04
N LYS A 205 35.89 2.04 -18.15
CA LYS A 205 36.01 2.92 -19.32
C LYS A 205 35.59 4.36 -19.01
N SER A 206 34.47 4.52 -18.30
CA SER A 206 33.99 5.84 -17.86
C SER A 206 35.04 6.56 -17.02
N LEU A 207 35.57 5.89 -15.99
CA LEU A 207 36.58 6.45 -15.08
C LEU A 207 37.94 6.68 -15.75
N HIS A 208 38.26 5.93 -16.80
CA HIS A 208 39.47 6.20 -17.60
C HIS A 208 39.37 7.54 -18.34
N VAL A 209 38.16 7.97 -18.70
CA VAL A 209 37.92 9.26 -19.32
C VAL A 209 37.80 10.37 -18.27
N ASN A 210 37.05 10.13 -17.19
CA ASN A 210 36.90 11.09 -16.10
C ASN A 210 37.03 10.41 -14.73
N GLU A 211 38.21 10.53 -14.12
CA GLU A 211 38.50 10.00 -12.79
C GLU A 211 37.89 10.82 -11.65
N GLY A 212 37.25 11.95 -11.96
CA GLY A 212 36.55 12.83 -11.01
C GLY A 212 35.05 12.55 -10.89
N ASP A 213 34.50 11.56 -11.61
CA ASP A 213 33.08 11.20 -11.50
C ASP A 213 32.81 10.31 -10.27
N ALA A 214 32.46 10.96 -9.16
CA ALA A 214 32.08 10.31 -7.91
C ALA A 214 30.90 9.34 -8.07
N TYR A 215 29.95 9.65 -8.96
CA TYR A 215 28.77 8.83 -9.19
C TYR A 215 29.14 7.52 -9.94
N THR A 216 30.08 7.56 -10.90
CA THR A 216 30.61 6.32 -11.49
C THR A 216 31.30 5.44 -10.45
N TYR A 217 32.10 6.00 -9.53
CA TYR A 217 32.71 5.21 -8.45
C TYR A 217 31.66 4.54 -7.56
N ARG A 218 30.57 5.23 -7.24
CA ARG A 218 29.44 4.68 -6.48
C ARG A 218 28.77 3.52 -7.22
N CYS A 219 28.39 3.71 -8.48
CA CYS A 219 27.79 2.65 -9.29
C CYS A 219 28.72 1.43 -9.42
N TYR A 220 30.01 1.67 -9.60
CA TYR A 220 31.02 0.61 -9.64
C TYR A 220 31.14 -0.11 -8.29
N ALA A 221 31.17 0.61 -7.18
CA ALA A 221 31.21 0.01 -5.85
C ALA A 221 30.00 -0.93 -5.61
N VAL A 222 28.80 -0.51 -6.02
CA VAL A 222 27.58 -1.34 -5.94
C VAL A 222 27.70 -2.61 -6.79
N SER A 223 28.18 -2.52 -8.03
CA SER A 223 28.43 -3.71 -8.84
C SER A 223 29.49 -4.65 -8.23
N CYS A 224 30.52 -4.11 -7.57
CA CYS A 224 31.50 -4.92 -6.85
C CYS A 224 30.89 -5.61 -5.62
N VAL A 225 29.99 -4.95 -4.88
CA VAL A 225 29.20 -5.58 -3.80
C VAL A 225 28.39 -6.74 -4.35
N ASN A 226 27.70 -6.56 -5.48
CA ASN A 226 26.89 -7.60 -6.12
C ASN A 226 27.73 -8.79 -6.61
N LEU A 227 28.99 -8.56 -6.98
CA LEU A 227 29.97 -9.61 -7.32
C LEU A 227 30.60 -10.27 -6.09
N GLY A 228 30.33 -9.77 -4.88
CA GLY A 228 30.94 -10.25 -3.63
C GLY A 228 32.35 -9.72 -3.35
N ASP A 229 32.87 -8.80 -4.17
CA ASP A 229 34.19 -8.17 -3.99
C ASP A 229 34.09 -6.93 -3.08
N MET A 230 33.86 -7.20 -1.79
CA MET A 230 33.67 -6.17 -0.76
C MET A 230 34.92 -5.28 -0.58
N GLN A 231 36.12 -5.82 -0.81
CA GLN A 231 37.38 -5.07 -0.67
C GLN A 231 37.55 -4.06 -1.79
N LYS A 232 37.27 -4.46 -3.03
CA LYS A 232 37.29 -3.53 -4.16
C LYS A 232 36.19 -2.48 -4.04
N ALA A 233 34.99 -2.88 -3.60
CA ALA A 233 33.90 -1.95 -3.33
C ALA A 233 34.28 -0.90 -2.29
N LEU A 234 34.97 -1.30 -1.20
CA LEU A 234 35.49 -0.38 -0.20
C LEU A 234 36.46 0.63 -0.81
N GLY A 235 37.42 0.19 -1.62
CA GLY A 235 38.36 1.08 -2.30
C GLY A 235 37.67 2.10 -3.20
N LEU A 236 36.63 1.68 -3.93
CA LEU A 236 35.88 2.52 -4.85
C LEU A 236 35.01 3.55 -4.11
N ILE A 237 34.30 3.14 -3.06
CA ILE A 237 33.45 4.07 -2.31
C ILE A 237 34.29 5.11 -1.54
N LYS A 238 35.50 4.73 -1.08
CA LYS A 238 36.45 5.69 -0.51
C LYS A 238 36.83 6.77 -1.53
N LYS A 239 37.07 6.40 -2.79
CA LYS A 239 37.36 7.38 -3.86
C LYS A 239 36.18 8.31 -4.12
N ALA A 240 34.95 7.78 -4.13
CA ALA A 240 33.74 8.61 -4.25
C ALA A 240 33.64 9.64 -3.10
N LEU A 241 33.93 9.22 -1.87
CA LEU A 241 33.90 10.09 -0.69
C LEU A 241 35.08 11.08 -0.62
N VAL A 242 36.21 10.81 -1.28
CA VAL A 242 37.27 11.83 -1.43
C VAL A 242 36.80 12.96 -2.36
N LEU A 243 35.94 12.65 -3.33
CA LEU A 243 35.41 13.61 -4.29
C LEU A 243 34.22 14.40 -3.71
N ASP A 244 33.32 13.72 -3.01
CA ASP A 244 32.18 14.31 -2.30
C ASP A 244 32.02 13.66 -0.93
N SER A 245 32.70 14.23 0.06
CA SER A 245 32.84 13.66 1.41
C SER A 245 31.55 13.77 2.23
N ARG A 246 30.65 14.68 1.86
CA ARG A 246 29.39 14.96 2.56
C ARG A 246 28.18 14.24 1.94
N ASN A 247 28.39 13.45 0.88
CA ASN A 247 27.34 12.69 0.24
C ASN A 247 26.78 11.57 1.13
N LYS A 248 25.51 11.70 1.55
CA LYS A 248 24.87 10.72 2.44
C LYS A 248 24.72 9.35 1.80
N ASP A 249 24.47 9.28 0.49
CA ASP A 249 24.32 8.00 -0.22
C ASP A 249 25.64 7.24 -0.24
N PHE A 250 26.76 7.94 -0.42
CA PHE A 250 28.08 7.31 -0.42
C PHE A 250 28.46 6.81 0.98
N GLN A 251 28.09 7.58 2.01
CA GLN A 251 28.28 7.19 3.41
C GLN A 251 27.47 5.94 3.78
N GLN A 252 26.20 5.83 3.34
CA GLN A 252 25.37 4.64 3.57
C GLN A 252 25.97 3.38 2.92
N ILE A 253 26.47 3.50 1.69
CA ILE A 253 27.13 2.38 1.01
C ILE A 253 28.43 2.00 1.73
N LEU A 254 29.21 2.97 2.20
CA LEU A 254 30.40 2.71 3.01
C LEU A 254 30.04 2.01 4.33
N GLU A 255 28.96 2.40 5.01
CA GLU A 255 28.49 1.77 6.24
C GLU A 255 28.12 0.31 6.01
N TYR A 256 27.36 0.02 4.95
CA TYR A 256 27.04 -1.35 4.54
C TYR A 256 28.29 -2.19 4.28
N ILE A 257 29.25 -1.68 3.49
CA ILE A 257 30.49 -2.40 3.18
C ILE A 257 31.35 -2.60 4.43
N SER A 258 31.44 -1.58 5.29
CA SER A 258 32.24 -1.63 6.53
C SER A 258 31.68 -2.66 7.51
N SER A 259 30.35 -2.72 7.66
CA SER A 259 29.67 -3.73 8.49
C SER A 259 29.97 -5.15 8.02
N ASN A 260 29.89 -5.41 6.71
CA ASN A 260 30.21 -6.72 6.12
C ASN A 260 31.70 -7.11 6.28
N LEU A 261 32.60 -6.13 6.33
CA LEU A 261 34.04 -6.35 6.52
C LEU A 261 34.47 -6.34 7.99
N GLY A 262 33.56 -6.07 8.94
CA GLY A 262 33.88 -5.91 10.36
C GLY A 262 34.77 -4.70 10.67
N LEU A 263 34.76 -3.69 9.81
CA LEU A 263 35.52 -2.45 9.96
C LEU A 263 34.67 -1.38 10.63
N LYS A 264 35.32 -0.49 11.40
CA LYS A 264 34.65 0.66 12.00
C LYS A 264 34.48 1.77 10.97
N PHE A 265 33.22 2.07 10.66
CA PHE A 265 32.83 3.12 9.73
C PHE A 265 33.43 4.49 10.10
N GLU A 266 33.45 4.84 11.39
CA GLU A 266 33.93 6.15 11.85
C GLU A 266 35.45 6.32 11.76
N ASP A 267 36.20 5.22 11.82
CA ASP A 267 37.65 5.26 11.60
C ASP A 267 37.94 5.55 10.12
N ILE A 268 37.19 4.91 9.21
CA ILE A 268 37.37 5.08 7.78
C ILE A 268 36.97 6.49 7.31
N LEU A 269 35.85 7.03 7.79
CA LEU A 269 35.45 8.39 7.42
C LEU A 269 36.43 9.46 7.91
N ARG A 270 37.01 9.26 9.10
CA ARG A 270 38.00 10.18 9.67
C ARG A 270 39.28 10.23 8.85
N ASP A 271 39.69 9.10 8.28
CA ASP A 271 40.85 9.03 7.38
C ASP A 271 40.59 9.77 6.05
N ILE A 272 39.34 9.84 5.60
CA ILE A 272 38.95 10.46 4.32
C ILE A 272 38.81 11.98 4.47
N ASP A 273 38.09 12.43 5.50
CA ASP A 273 37.88 13.85 5.75
C ASP A 273 37.83 14.14 7.26
N PRO A 274 38.94 14.64 7.85
CA PRO A 274 39.01 14.97 9.27
C PRO A 274 38.04 16.09 9.68
N THR A 275 37.56 16.90 8.73
CA THR A 275 36.70 18.07 9.01
C THR A 275 35.23 17.70 9.21
N ILE A 276 34.78 16.56 8.67
CA ILE A 276 33.42 16.02 8.89
C ILE A 276 33.14 15.82 10.39
N VAL A 277 34.16 15.53 11.19
CA VAL A 277 34.04 15.41 12.66
C VAL A 277 34.27 16.75 13.37
N ALA A 278 35.01 17.68 12.76
CA ALA A 278 35.52 18.88 13.41
C ALA A 278 34.74 20.18 13.14
N GLY A 279 33.88 20.23 12.11
CA GLY A 279 33.42 21.52 11.59
C GLY A 279 32.07 21.53 10.89
N GLU A 280 31.00 21.13 11.58
CA GLU A 280 29.65 21.66 11.40
C GLU A 280 28.93 21.45 12.74
N THR A 281 28.27 22.50 13.25
CA THR A 281 27.51 22.60 14.50
C THR A 281 27.22 21.22 15.10
N SER A 282 28.04 20.87 16.10
CA SER A 282 28.53 19.50 16.28
C SER A 282 27.46 18.46 16.06
N ILE A 283 27.82 17.36 15.39
CA ILE A 283 27.06 16.13 15.53
C ILE A 283 26.80 15.85 17.02
N GLU A 284 27.61 16.29 17.99
CA GLU A 284 27.27 16.31 19.43
C GLU A 284 26.16 17.29 19.88
N ALA A 285 25.96 18.44 19.22
CA ALA A 285 24.92 19.43 19.48
C ALA A 285 23.64 19.12 18.71
N LEU A 286 23.75 18.57 17.50
CA LEU A 286 22.65 17.94 16.76
C LEU A 286 22.26 16.62 17.42
N ARG A 287 23.20 15.75 17.84
CA ARG A 287 22.94 14.64 18.77
C ARG A 287 22.46 15.17 20.10
N GLY A 288 22.90 16.31 20.59
CA GLY A 288 22.44 16.88 21.86
C GLY A 288 21.03 17.44 21.79
N LEU A 289 20.66 18.03 20.65
CA LEU A 289 19.32 18.50 20.31
C LEU A 289 18.42 17.32 19.95
N VAL A 290 18.89 16.36 19.17
CA VAL A 290 18.25 15.07 18.89
C VAL A 290 18.19 14.22 20.14
N ARG A 291 19.07 14.33 21.13
CA ARG A 291 19.02 13.62 22.43
C ARG A 291 18.09 14.35 23.37
N LYS A 292 18.07 15.69 23.39
CA LYS A 292 17.00 16.48 24.05
C LYS A 292 15.63 16.23 23.42
N THR A 293 15.57 16.06 22.11
CA THR A 293 14.34 15.79 21.35
C THR A 293 13.97 14.33 21.53
N GLN A 294 14.90 13.38 21.43
CA GLN A 294 14.74 11.96 21.79
C GLN A 294 14.60 11.75 23.29
N GLU A 295 14.82 12.72 24.18
CA GLU A 295 14.50 12.62 25.61
C GLU A 295 13.07 13.14 25.82
N ARG A 296 12.74 14.27 25.19
CA ARG A 296 11.39 14.84 25.12
C ARG A 296 10.39 13.90 24.43
N PHE A 297 10.85 13.20 23.40
CA PHE A 297 10.16 12.19 22.60
C PHE A 297 10.73 10.79 22.89
N ALA A 298 11.53 10.58 23.96
CA ALA A 298 12.10 9.24 24.28
C ALA A 298 11.04 8.20 24.35
N LYS A 299 9.97 8.56 25.03
CA LYS A 299 8.81 7.71 25.19
C LYS A 299 8.18 7.44 23.82
N GLU A 300 8.01 8.46 22.99
CA GLU A 300 7.32 8.38 21.69
C GLU A 300 8.15 7.68 20.59
N ILE A 301 9.47 7.92 20.50
CA ILE A 301 10.40 7.25 19.57
C ILE A 301 10.70 5.83 20.04
N CYS A 302 10.85 5.59 21.36
CA CYS A 302 10.96 4.23 21.87
C CYS A 302 9.64 3.47 21.67
N GLU A 303 8.48 4.10 21.87
CA GLU A 303 7.18 3.54 21.53
C GLU A 303 7.03 3.32 20.03
N PHE A 304 7.54 4.21 19.17
CA PHE A 304 7.50 4.08 17.72
C PHE A 304 8.44 2.98 17.22
N GLY A 305 9.69 2.93 17.68
CA GLY A 305 10.62 1.84 17.38
C GLY A 305 10.12 0.49 17.91
N LYS A 306 9.52 0.46 19.11
CA LYS A 306 8.80 -0.73 19.61
C LYS A 306 7.61 -1.08 18.72
N LYS A 307 6.86 -0.10 18.22
CA LYS A 307 5.74 -0.33 17.28
C LYS A 307 6.23 -0.88 15.94
N MET A 308 7.36 -0.40 15.41
CA MET A 308 7.98 -0.88 14.16
C MET A 308 8.49 -2.31 14.31
N VAL A 309 9.33 -2.58 15.32
CA VAL A 309 9.83 -3.94 15.60
C VAL A 309 8.66 -4.88 15.88
N ALA A 310 7.68 -4.45 16.68
CA ALA A 310 6.46 -5.23 16.88
C ALA A 310 5.62 -5.38 15.61
N SER A 311 5.73 -4.50 14.61
CA SER A 311 5.05 -4.64 13.32
C SER A 311 5.76 -5.66 12.42
N GLU A 312 7.10 -5.61 12.37
CA GLU A 312 7.90 -6.60 11.66
C GLU A 312 7.78 -8.00 12.27
N ASP A 313 7.82 -8.09 13.60
CA ASP A 313 7.63 -9.35 14.33
C ASP A 313 6.22 -9.89 14.11
N ARG A 314 5.19 -9.03 14.15
CA ARG A 314 3.80 -9.42 13.81
C ARG A 314 3.67 -9.95 12.38
N LEU A 315 4.33 -9.33 11.42
CA LEU A 315 4.32 -9.81 10.03
C LEU A 315 5.03 -11.17 9.91
N LYS A 316 6.21 -11.32 10.51
CA LYS A 316 6.94 -12.61 10.55
C LYS A 316 6.11 -13.71 11.20
N ASP A 317 5.44 -13.40 12.31
CA ASP A 317 4.55 -14.32 13.01
C ASP A 317 3.35 -14.70 12.13
N PHE A 318 2.74 -13.74 11.44
CA PHE A 318 1.60 -13.97 10.55
C PHE A 318 1.96 -14.84 9.32
N LEU A 319 3.20 -14.71 8.82
CA LEU A 319 3.76 -15.50 7.72
C LEU A 319 4.41 -16.82 8.18
N GLY A 320 4.20 -17.21 9.44
CA GLY A 320 4.73 -18.45 10.02
C GLY A 320 4.15 -19.73 9.40
N LEU A 321 4.94 -20.80 9.42
CA LEU A 321 4.56 -22.13 8.89
C LEU A 321 3.57 -22.90 9.76
N SER A 322 3.40 -22.52 11.03
CA SER A 322 2.66 -23.29 12.01
C SER A 322 1.49 -22.50 12.55
N SER A 323 0.26 -22.97 12.32
CA SER A 323 -0.94 -22.37 12.88
C SER A 323 -0.84 -22.16 14.39
N ASN A 324 -1.20 -20.97 14.84
CA ASN A 324 -1.46 -20.70 16.26
C ASN A 324 -2.83 -21.26 16.69
N VAL A 325 -3.72 -21.51 15.72
CA VAL A 325 -5.06 -22.08 15.93
C VAL A 325 -4.98 -23.60 15.77
N GLN A 326 -4.24 -24.26 16.67
CA GLN A 326 -4.30 -25.72 16.81
C GLN A 326 -5.64 -26.11 17.45
N CYS A 327 -6.69 -26.13 16.63
CA CYS A 327 -8.05 -26.39 17.05
C CYS A 327 -8.65 -27.49 16.16
N ASP A 328 -8.92 -28.65 16.76
CA ASP A 328 -9.67 -29.74 16.10
C ASP A 328 -11.18 -29.40 15.97
N ARG A 329 -11.61 -28.22 16.46
CA ARG A 329 -13.01 -27.78 16.42
C ARG A 329 -13.34 -26.96 15.18
N SER A 330 -14.64 -26.76 14.98
CA SER A 330 -15.19 -25.94 13.91
C SER A 330 -15.70 -24.64 14.50
N LEU A 331 -15.15 -23.50 14.07
CA LEU A 331 -15.45 -22.18 14.62
C LEU A 331 -15.92 -21.24 13.51
N LEU A 332 -16.91 -20.41 13.80
CA LEU A 332 -17.21 -19.21 13.02
C LEU A 332 -16.77 -17.99 13.84
N LEU A 333 -15.98 -17.13 13.21
CA LEU A 333 -15.51 -15.87 13.78
C LEU A 333 -16.19 -14.73 13.04
N THR A 334 -16.76 -13.79 13.80
CA THR A 334 -17.14 -12.47 13.29
C THR A 334 -15.98 -11.53 13.62
N LEU A 335 -15.24 -11.09 12.58
CA LEU A 335 -14.14 -10.15 12.75
C LEU A 335 -14.72 -8.72 12.76
N ARG A 336 -14.21 -7.90 13.69
CA ARG A 336 -14.78 -6.65 14.26
C ARG A 336 -15.49 -5.64 13.32
N ARG A 337 -16.36 -4.83 13.96
CA ARG A 337 -16.90 -3.49 13.55
C ARG A 337 -17.47 -3.39 12.14
N TRP A 338 -18.18 -4.41 11.68
CA TRP A 338 -18.87 -4.35 10.41
C TRP A 338 -19.76 -3.11 10.27
N ASN A 339 -19.36 -2.22 9.36
CA ASN A 339 -20.09 -1.03 8.99
C ASN A 339 -20.32 -1.00 7.47
N SER A 340 -21.58 -0.93 7.08
CA SER A 340 -21.98 -0.77 5.68
C SER A 340 -21.69 0.69 5.26
N TYR A 341 -20.43 1.01 4.93
CA TYR A 341 -20.06 2.36 4.49
C TYR A 341 -19.08 2.34 3.31
N THR A 342 -19.57 2.79 2.15
CA THR A 342 -18.74 3.15 1.01
C THR A 342 -18.84 4.67 0.79
N PRO A 343 -17.91 5.50 1.29
CA PRO A 343 -17.89 6.92 0.95
C PRO A 343 -17.54 7.08 -0.52
N THR A 344 -18.33 7.83 -1.28
CA THR A 344 -17.87 8.34 -2.58
C THR A 344 -16.72 9.35 -2.41
N ILE A 345 -16.61 9.97 -1.22
CA ILE A 345 -15.54 10.90 -0.81
C ILE A 345 -15.19 10.62 0.67
N PRO A 346 -13.95 10.27 1.02
CA PRO A 346 -13.56 9.97 2.40
C PRO A 346 -13.76 11.19 3.32
N SER A 347 -14.37 10.99 4.49
CA SER A 347 -14.55 12.06 5.48
C SER A 347 -13.27 12.29 6.29
N ILE A 348 -13.09 13.53 6.77
CA ILE A 348 -11.89 14.02 7.47
C ILE A 348 -11.59 13.30 8.81
N ASN A 349 -12.52 12.46 9.30
CA ASN A 349 -12.34 11.69 10.54
C ASN A 349 -12.05 10.21 10.22
N GLU A 350 -10.80 9.92 9.89
CA GLU A 350 -10.29 8.59 9.49
C GLU A 350 -10.48 7.49 10.56
N GLU A 351 -10.67 7.84 11.84
CA GLU A 351 -10.82 6.86 12.94
C GLU A 351 -12.19 6.13 12.97
N ARG A 352 -13.13 6.47 12.08
CA ARG A 352 -14.51 5.93 12.12
C ARG A 352 -14.75 4.70 11.25
N TYR A 353 -13.82 4.34 10.36
CA TYR A 353 -14.03 3.29 9.36
C TYR A 353 -13.17 2.07 9.66
N VAL A 354 -13.77 1.02 10.20
CA VAL A 354 -13.04 -0.18 10.65
C VAL A 354 -13.80 -1.42 10.17
N GLY A 355 -13.46 -1.92 8.98
CA GLY A 355 -14.15 -3.08 8.40
C GLY A 355 -13.84 -4.41 9.08
N GLY A 356 -14.48 -5.46 8.55
CA GLY A 356 -14.48 -6.80 9.14
C GLY A 356 -14.42 -7.91 8.08
N GLY A 357 -15.11 -9.00 8.39
CA GLY A 357 -15.20 -10.21 7.57
C GLY A 357 -15.55 -11.40 8.45
N TYR A 358 -15.87 -12.54 7.83
CA TYR A 358 -16.12 -13.78 8.56
C TYR A 358 -15.02 -14.79 8.29
N VAL A 359 -14.73 -15.61 9.30
CA VAL A 359 -13.83 -16.75 9.13
C VAL A 359 -14.47 -18.02 9.66
N ILE A 360 -14.53 -19.05 8.82
CA ILE A 360 -14.90 -20.40 9.24
C ILE A 360 -13.62 -21.23 9.39
N TYR A 361 -13.22 -21.50 10.61
CA TYR A 361 -12.20 -22.53 10.88
C TYR A 361 -12.86 -23.90 10.91
N HIS A 362 -12.34 -24.84 10.13
CA HIS A 362 -12.78 -26.22 10.17
C HIS A 362 -11.58 -27.14 9.94
N GLN A 363 -11.27 -28.01 10.91
CA GLN A 363 -10.18 -28.99 10.84
C GLN A 363 -8.82 -28.35 10.46
N GLY A 364 -8.47 -27.24 11.11
CA GLY A 364 -7.20 -26.54 10.89
C GLY A 364 -7.08 -25.75 9.58
N ARG A 365 -8.18 -25.54 8.85
CA ARG A 365 -8.24 -24.73 7.63
C ARG A 365 -9.27 -23.60 7.75
N ALA A 366 -9.01 -22.47 7.12
CA ALA A 366 -9.81 -21.26 7.21
C ALA A 366 -10.51 -20.90 5.88
N VAL A 367 -11.83 -20.87 6.04
CA VAL A 367 -12.95 -20.21 5.35
C VAL A 367 -13.00 -18.69 5.38
N VAL A 368 -12.25 -17.91 4.59
CA VAL A 368 -12.41 -16.43 4.63
C VAL A 368 -13.62 -16.00 3.81
N ILE A 369 -14.47 -15.15 4.36
CA ILE A 369 -15.65 -14.60 3.70
C ILE A 369 -15.63 -13.08 3.83
N ASP A 370 -15.72 -12.38 2.71
CA ASP A 370 -15.76 -10.92 2.58
C ASP A 370 -14.60 -10.22 3.35
N PRO A 371 -13.35 -10.38 2.89
CA PRO A 371 -12.19 -9.71 3.50
C PRO A 371 -12.19 -8.20 3.20
N GLY A 372 -12.96 -7.49 4.00
CA GLY A 372 -13.14 -6.04 3.98
C GLY A 372 -11.95 -5.23 4.48
N HIS A 373 -12.21 -3.97 4.83
CA HIS A 373 -11.20 -3.10 5.44
C HIS A 373 -10.64 -3.74 6.73
N ASN A 374 -9.33 -3.75 6.91
CA ASN A 374 -8.64 -4.21 8.12
C ASN A 374 -8.89 -5.70 8.48
N PHE A 375 -9.39 -6.50 7.55
CA PHE A 375 -9.56 -7.94 7.73
C PHE A 375 -8.26 -8.60 8.19
N ILE A 376 -7.13 -8.30 7.53
CA ILE A 376 -5.83 -8.96 7.81
C ILE A 376 -5.40 -8.67 9.26
N GLU A 377 -5.52 -7.42 9.69
CA GLU A 377 -5.18 -7.02 11.05
C GLU A 377 -6.09 -7.72 12.06
N ASN A 378 -7.41 -7.70 11.84
CA ASN A 378 -8.37 -8.33 12.73
C ASN A 378 -8.15 -9.85 12.82
N PHE A 379 -7.88 -10.50 11.69
CA PHE A 379 -7.61 -11.92 11.61
C PHE A 379 -6.32 -12.31 12.32
N SER A 380 -5.23 -11.55 12.11
CA SER A 380 -3.95 -11.74 12.79
C SER A 380 -4.06 -11.52 14.31
N GLN A 381 -4.79 -10.48 14.74
CA GLN A 381 -5.05 -10.22 16.16
C GLN A 381 -5.88 -11.33 16.80
N ALA A 382 -6.85 -11.85 16.06
CA ALA A 382 -7.54 -13.09 16.35
C ALA A 382 -6.64 -14.32 16.10
N GLY A 383 -5.33 -14.24 16.33
CA GLY A 383 -4.41 -15.38 16.29
C GLY A 383 -4.35 -16.18 14.98
N GLY A 384 -5.05 -15.77 13.93
CA GLY A 384 -5.05 -16.42 12.64
C GLY A 384 -3.73 -16.19 11.94
N MET A 385 -3.25 -17.20 11.25
CA MET A 385 -2.06 -17.12 10.43
C MET A 385 -2.43 -17.22 8.96
N LEU A 386 -1.57 -16.68 8.10
CA LEU A 386 -1.80 -16.79 6.67
C LEU A 386 -1.81 -18.25 6.22
N CYS A 387 -0.98 -19.11 6.83
CA CYS A 387 -0.95 -20.54 6.53
C CYS A 387 -2.30 -21.25 6.73
N ASP A 388 -3.20 -20.69 7.55
CA ASP A 388 -4.53 -21.22 7.81
C ASP A 388 -5.51 -20.98 6.65
N ILE A 389 -5.32 -19.94 5.82
CA ILE A 389 -6.32 -19.53 4.82
C ILE A 389 -6.24 -20.39 3.57
N ASP A 390 -7.26 -21.19 3.29
CA ASP A 390 -7.29 -22.06 2.10
C ASP A 390 -8.29 -21.59 1.04
N ALA A 391 -9.35 -20.89 1.45
CA ALA A 391 -10.33 -20.34 0.51
C ALA A 391 -10.78 -18.95 0.91
N ILE A 392 -11.06 -18.13 -0.10
CA ILE A 392 -11.66 -16.80 0.03
C ILE A 392 -12.98 -16.78 -0.75
N VAL A 393 -14.04 -16.34 -0.08
CA VAL A 393 -15.39 -16.19 -0.64
C VAL A 393 -15.76 -14.72 -0.62
N MET A 394 -16.22 -14.17 -1.74
CA MET A 394 -16.72 -12.80 -1.82
C MET A 394 -18.17 -12.77 -2.31
N THR A 395 -19.06 -12.21 -1.51
CA THR A 395 -20.51 -12.17 -1.75
C THR A 395 -20.91 -11.07 -2.72
N HIS A 396 -20.23 -9.92 -2.67
CA HIS A 396 -20.45 -8.78 -3.56
C HIS A 396 -19.28 -7.77 -3.58
N ALA A 397 -19.31 -6.83 -4.52
CA ALA A 397 -18.20 -5.91 -4.81
C ALA A 397 -18.38 -4.52 -4.18
N HIS A 398 -18.22 -4.45 -2.86
CA HIS A 398 -18.00 -3.19 -2.14
C HIS A 398 -16.63 -3.16 -1.46
N SER A 399 -16.11 -1.97 -1.13
CA SER A 399 -14.80 -1.84 -0.50
C SER A 399 -14.75 -2.51 0.87
N ASP A 400 -15.80 -2.33 1.67
CA ASP A 400 -16.02 -2.98 2.97
C ASP A 400 -16.14 -4.52 2.93
N HIS A 401 -16.26 -5.14 1.75
CA HIS A 401 -16.20 -6.61 1.59
C HIS A 401 -14.93 -7.12 0.91
N THR A 402 -14.14 -6.23 0.30
CA THR A 402 -13.11 -6.65 -0.66
C THR A 402 -11.76 -5.92 -0.54
N ASN A 403 -11.64 -4.93 0.35
CA ASN A 403 -10.48 -4.06 0.42
C ASN A 403 -9.16 -4.80 0.66
N ASP A 404 -9.16 -5.81 1.53
CA ASP A 404 -7.94 -6.52 1.90
C ASP A 404 -7.64 -7.72 0.98
N PHE A 405 -8.47 -7.96 -0.04
CA PHE A 405 -8.28 -9.08 -0.97
C PHE A 405 -6.94 -9.01 -1.71
N GLU A 406 -6.59 -7.85 -2.27
CA GLU A 406 -5.30 -7.68 -2.96
C GLU A 406 -4.12 -7.86 -2.00
N SER A 407 -4.22 -7.27 -0.82
CA SER A 407 -3.21 -7.38 0.24
C SER A 407 -3.01 -8.84 0.66
N LEU A 408 -4.09 -9.62 0.81
CA LEU A 408 -4.02 -11.05 1.10
C LEU A 408 -3.26 -11.81 0.00
N LEU A 409 -3.54 -11.54 -1.28
CA LEU A 409 -2.81 -12.19 -2.38
C LEU A 409 -1.32 -11.82 -2.38
N THR A 410 -0.98 -10.57 -2.06
CA THR A 410 0.42 -10.14 -1.92
C THR A 410 1.12 -10.89 -0.78
N LEU A 411 0.44 -11.04 0.36
CA LEU A 411 0.99 -11.74 1.52
C LEU A 411 1.19 -13.24 1.26
N VAL A 412 0.35 -13.87 0.41
CA VAL A 412 0.57 -15.27 0.00
C VAL A 412 1.84 -15.41 -0.83
N TYR A 413 2.09 -14.47 -1.73
CA TYR A 413 3.35 -14.42 -2.46
C TYR A 413 4.54 -14.26 -1.50
N GLU A 414 4.49 -13.29 -0.58
CA GLU A 414 5.53 -13.08 0.42
C GLU A 414 5.75 -14.31 1.32
N TYR A 415 4.68 -14.99 1.72
CA TYR A 415 4.74 -16.24 2.48
C TYR A 415 5.48 -17.33 1.75
N ASN A 416 5.18 -17.53 0.46
CA ASN A 416 5.86 -18.53 -0.36
C ASN A 416 7.35 -18.19 -0.51
N GLN A 417 7.69 -16.92 -0.72
CA GLN A 417 9.09 -16.48 -0.80
C GLN A 417 9.83 -16.64 0.54
N ALA A 418 9.23 -16.23 1.65
CA ALA A 418 9.82 -16.33 2.98
C ALA A 418 10.05 -17.79 3.42
N ASN A 419 9.31 -18.74 2.85
CA ASN A 419 9.34 -20.15 3.24
C ASN A 419 9.85 -21.10 2.14
N GLU A 420 10.32 -20.58 0.99
CA GLU A 420 10.77 -21.36 -0.18
C GLU A 420 11.80 -22.43 0.21
N LEU A 421 12.83 -22.03 0.96
CA LEU A 421 13.91 -22.93 1.43
C LEU A 421 13.41 -24.03 2.39
N LYS A 422 12.29 -23.81 3.10
CA LYS A 422 11.74 -24.73 4.11
C LYS A 422 10.71 -25.70 3.52
N MET A 423 9.95 -25.27 2.52
CA MET A 423 8.82 -26.02 1.95
C MET A 423 9.18 -26.78 0.67
N GLY A 424 10.10 -26.26 -0.15
CA GLY A 424 10.36 -26.74 -1.51
C GLY A 424 9.25 -26.32 -2.50
N MET A 425 9.60 -26.17 -3.79
CA MET A 425 8.71 -25.59 -4.82
C MET A 425 7.37 -26.33 -5.01
N GLU A 426 7.30 -27.65 -4.78
CA GLU A 426 6.06 -28.43 -4.91
C GLU A 426 5.04 -28.19 -3.77
N LYS A 427 5.41 -27.42 -2.73
CA LYS A 427 4.57 -27.17 -1.55
C LYS A 427 4.12 -25.72 -1.40
N TYR A 428 4.18 -24.93 -2.47
CA TYR A 428 3.71 -23.54 -2.41
C TYR A 428 2.27 -23.48 -1.97
N LYS A 429 1.98 -22.57 -1.04
CA LYS A 429 0.63 -22.32 -0.60
C LYS A 429 -0.16 -21.71 -1.75
N LYS A 430 -1.30 -22.33 -2.03
CA LYS A 430 -2.28 -21.83 -3.00
C LYS A 430 -3.61 -21.60 -2.30
N ILE A 431 -4.37 -20.63 -2.80
CA ILE A 431 -5.70 -20.29 -2.27
C ILE A 431 -6.76 -20.53 -3.36
N ASP A 432 -7.90 -21.08 -2.96
CA ASP A 432 -9.11 -21.18 -3.77
C ASP A 432 -9.94 -19.89 -3.65
N ILE A 433 -10.37 -19.33 -4.77
CA ILE A 433 -11.07 -18.05 -4.81
C ILE A 433 -12.48 -18.25 -5.36
N TYR A 434 -13.50 -17.85 -4.60
CA TYR A 434 -14.91 -17.95 -4.96
C TYR A 434 -15.55 -16.57 -4.96
N LEU A 435 -15.99 -16.10 -6.12
CA LEU A 435 -16.42 -14.72 -6.31
C LEU A 435 -17.85 -14.66 -6.83
N ASN A 436 -18.61 -13.65 -6.42
CA ASN A 436 -19.76 -13.24 -7.22
C ASN A 436 -19.28 -12.58 -8.54
N VAL A 437 -20.22 -12.33 -9.46
CA VAL A 437 -19.91 -11.73 -10.76
C VAL A 437 -19.31 -10.32 -10.62
N GLY A 438 -19.79 -9.52 -9.66
CA GLY A 438 -19.29 -8.17 -9.40
C GLY A 438 -17.83 -8.17 -8.98
N ALA A 439 -17.45 -9.01 -8.01
CA ALA A 439 -16.09 -9.12 -7.50
C ALA A 439 -15.14 -9.68 -8.57
N MET A 440 -15.59 -10.64 -9.39
CA MET A 440 -14.80 -11.12 -10.52
C MET A 440 -14.49 -10.00 -11.51
N LYS A 441 -15.47 -9.15 -11.83
CA LYS A 441 -15.23 -7.98 -12.70
C LYS A 441 -14.24 -7.01 -12.06
N LYS A 442 -14.40 -6.72 -10.77
CA LYS A 442 -13.53 -5.81 -10.01
C LYS A 442 -12.06 -6.26 -10.04
N PHE A 443 -11.82 -7.57 -9.90
CA PHE A 443 -10.47 -8.11 -9.72
C PHE A 443 -9.92 -8.91 -10.91
N SER A 444 -10.64 -8.97 -12.04
CA SER A 444 -10.23 -9.72 -13.24
C SER A 444 -8.78 -9.43 -13.67
N GLY A 445 -8.41 -8.16 -13.81
CA GLY A 445 -7.04 -7.77 -14.18
C GLY A 445 -5.98 -8.17 -13.13
N LEU A 446 -6.31 -8.08 -11.84
CA LEU A 446 -5.40 -8.51 -10.77
C LEU A 446 -5.18 -10.03 -10.78
N ILE A 447 -6.25 -10.78 -10.94
CA ILE A 447 -6.25 -12.25 -11.00
C ILE A 447 -5.49 -12.73 -12.24
N ASP A 448 -5.67 -12.06 -13.39
CA ASP A 448 -4.98 -12.39 -14.64
C ASP A 448 -3.48 -12.07 -14.56
N LEU A 449 -3.09 -10.92 -14.00
CA LEU A 449 -1.68 -10.52 -13.86
C LEU A 449 -0.89 -11.40 -12.88
N ARG A 450 -1.56 -11.88 -11.82
CA ARG A 450 -0.96 -12.70 -10.76
C ARG A 450 -1.17 -14.21 -10.97
N GLY A 451 -1.84 -14.62 -12.04
CA GLY A 451 -2.34 -15.98 -12.26
C GLY A 451 -1.28 -17.02 -12.68
N SER A 452 -0.79 -17.81 -11.73
CA SER A 452 -0.71 -19.30 -11.75
C SER A 452 0.07 -19.89 -10.57
N ASP A 453 0.94 -19.10 -9.91
CA ASP A 453 1.88 -19.62 -8.92
C ASP A 453 1.27 -19.87 -7.53
N TYR A 454 0.31 -19.03 -7.09
CA TYR A 454 -0.28 -19.08 -5.75
C TYR A 454 -1.81 -18.99 -5.68
N ILE A 455 -2.49 -19.03 -6.82
CA ILE A 455 -3.94 -19.20 -6.92
C ILE A 455 -4.19 -20.60 -7.46
N ASN A 456 -4.99 -21.40 -6.75
CA ASN A 456 -5.30 -22.77 -7.18
C ASN A 456 -6.44 -22.78 -8.20
N GLN A 457 -7.54 -22.10 -7.88
CA GLN A 457 -8.68 -21.94 -8.78
C GLN A 457 -9.42 -20.64 -8.51
N VAL A 458 -10.12 -20.15 -9.53
CA VAL A 458 -11.04 -19.02 -9.43
C VAL A 458 -12.40 -19.49 -9.93
N CYS A 459 -13.41 -19.39 -9.09
CA CYS A 459 -14.76 -19.85 -9.37
C CYS A 459 -15.75 -18.70 -9.22
N VAL A 460 -16.48 -18.39 -10.29
CA VAL A 460 -17.62 -17.47 -10.22
C VAL A 460 -18.85 -18.23 -9.73
N MET A 461 -19.31 -17.87 -8.54
CA MET A 461 -20.41 -18.51 -7.83
C MET A 461 -21.75 -18.27 -8.51
N THR A 462 -22.51 -19.35 -8.67
CA THR A 462 -23.87 -19.33 -9.23
C THR A 462 -24.88 -19.72 -8.14
N PRO A 463 -26.01 -18.99 -7.99
CA PRO A 463 -27.06 -19.33 -7.04
C PRO A 463 -27.50 -20.80 -7.15
N PHE A 464 -27.74 -21.43 -6.00
CA PHE A 464 -28.20 -22.82 -5.82
C PHE A 464 -27.20 -23.91 -6.21
N VAL A 465 -26.04 -23.55 -6.77
CA VAL A 465 -24.95 -24.49 -7.03
C VAL A 465 -24.15 -24.70 -5.75
N LYS A 466 -23.87 -25.96 -5.40
CA LYS A 466 -23.07 -26.30 -4.22
C LYS A 466 -21.60 -26.36 -4.58
N TYR A 467 -20.79 -25.62 -3.84
CA TYR A 467 -19.34 -25.64 -3.94
C TYR A 467 -18.77 -26.29 -2.68
N THR A 468 -17.88 -27.26 -2.84
CA THR A 468 -17.15 -27.87 -1.71
C THR A 468 -15.79 -27.20 -1.59
N LEU A 469 -15.59 -26.51 -0.48
CA LEU A 469 -14.40 -25.77 -0.14
C LEU A 469 -13.51 -26.61 0.79
N ALA A 470 -12.53 -25.97 1.42
CA ALA A 470 -11.62 -26.59 2.37
C ALA A 470 -12.32 -27.51 3.40
N ASN A 471 -11.75 -28.70 3.59
CA ASN A 471 -12.18 -29.71 4.57
C ASN A 471 -13.67 -30.11 4.51
N GLY A 472 -14.31 -29.97 3.35
CA GLY A 472 -15.69 -30.43 3.15
C GLY A 472 -16.75 -29.42 3.59
N VAL A 473 -16.36 -28.19 3.94
CA VAL A 473 -17.30 -27.07 4.08
C VAL A 473 -18.00 -26.84 2.74
N VAL A 474 -19.33 -26.88 2.73
CA VAL A 474 -20.11 -26.68 1.51
C VAL A 474 -20.75 -25.31 1.53
N VAL A 475 -20.50 -24.50 0.52
CA VAL A 475 -21.15 -23.20 0.31
C VAL A 475 -22.14 -23.33 -0.83
N CYS A 476 -23.39 -22.95 -0.59
CA CYS A 476 -24.43 -22.82 -1.58
C CYS A 476 -24.84 -21.34 -1.65
N PRO A 477 -24.46 -20.60 -2.70
CA PRO A 477 -24.88 -19.23 -2.87
C PRO A 477 -26.39 -19.14 -3.05
N LEU A 478 -26.98 -18.10 -2.48
CA LEU A 478 -28.39 -17.77 -2.60
C LEU A 478 -28.54 -16.41 -3.28
N PRO A 479 -29.63 -16.16 -4.02
CA PRO A 479 -29.96 -14.82 -4.47
C PRO A 479 -29.98 -13.82 -3.30
N ALA A 480 -29.32 -12.69 -3.51
CA ALA A 480 -29.40 -11.51 -2.66
C ALA A 480 -29.56 -10.24 -3.51
N TYR A 481 -30.01 -9.16 -2.90
CA TYR A 481 -30.33 -7.91 -3.59
C TYR A 481 -29.63 -6.73 -2.94
N HIS A 482 -28.51 -6.35 -3.52
CA HIS A 482 -27.73 -5.20 -3.09
C HIS A 482 -27.21 -4.39 -4.27
N ASP A 483 -27.11 -3.08 -4.07
CA ASP A 483 -26.52 -2.16 -5.04
C ASP A 483 -24.99 -2.20 -4.90
N GLU A 484 -24.25 -2.89 -5.77
CA GLU A 484 -22.77 -2.91 -5.77
C GLU A 484 -22.13 -1.98 -6.81
N LEU A 485 -20.85 -1.62 -6.62
CA LEU A 485 -20.06 -0.64 -7.41
C LEU A 485 -20.11 -0.83 -8.93
N ILE A 486 -20.31 -2.07 -9.40
CA ILE A 486 -20.19 -2.43 -10.83
C ILE A 486 -21.56 -2.84 -11.42
N THR A 487 -22.41 -3.58 -10.68
CA THR A 487 -23.70 -4.08 -11.19
C THR A 487 -24.70 -4.43 -10.09
N LYS A 488 -25.89 -3.84 -10.05
CA LYS A 488 -26.94 -4.01 -9.02
C LYS A 488 -27.61 -5.42 -8.89
N LYS A 489 -27.06 -6.49 -9.47
CA LYS A 489 -27.82 -7.73 -9.76
C LYS A 489 -27.21 -9.04 -9.28
N TYR A 490 -26.00 -9.03 -8.74
CA TYR A 490 -25.25 -10.27 -8.50
C TYR A 490 -24.79 -10.44 -7.07
N ALA A 491 -25.33 -9.69 -6.11
CA ALA A 491 -25.09 -9.97 -4.70
C ALA A 491 -25.59 -11.38 -4.35
N LEU A 492 -24.89 -12.03 -3.42
CA LEU A 492 -25.17 -13.41 -3.02
C LEU A 492 -25.31 -13.52 -1.50
N GLY A 493 -26.40 -14.13 -1.03
CA GLY A 493 -26.44 -14.73 0.30
C GLY A 493 -25.69 -16.06 0.29
N LEU A 494 -25.41 -16.65 1.45
CA LEU A 494 -24.70 -17.92 1.55
C LEU A 494 -25.43 -18.88 2.49
N HIS A 495 -25.78 -20.06 2.00
CA HIS A 495 -26.08 -21.21 2.85
C HIS A 495 -24.82 -22.07 2.98
N ILE A 496 -24.24 -22.08 4.18
CA ILE A 496 -23.02 -22.80 4.50
C ILE A 496 -23.34 -24.01 5.35
N SER A 497 -22.84 -25.17 4.92
CA SER A 497 -23.02 -26.45 5.60
C SER A 497 -21.66 -26.96 6.06
N VAL A 498 -21.44 -26.99 7.37
CA VAL A 498 -20.20 -27.46 7.98
C VAL A 498 -20.41 -28.89 8.46
N PRO A 499 -19.61 -29.87 7.97
CA PRO A 499 -19.73 -31.24 8.42
C PRO A 499 -19.26 -31.35 9.88
N VAL A 500 -20.01 -32.10 10.69
CA VAL A 500 -19.65 -32.41 12.08
C VAL A 500 -19.63 -33.93 12.29
N LEU A 501 -19.11 -34.39 13.43
CA LEU A 501 -18.99 -35.83 13.74
C LEU A 501 -20.33 -36.57 13.57
N ASN A 502 -20.25 -37.85 13.18
CA ASN A 502 -21.37 -38.75 12.92
C ASN A 502 -22.26 -38.40 11.70
N GLY A 503 -21.71 -37.73 10.69
CA GLY A 503 -22.40 -37.46 9.41
C GLY A 503 -23.49 -36.38 9.48
N LYS A 504 -23.63 -35.71 10.63
CA LYS A 504 -24.50 -34.54 10.79
C LYS A 504 -23.84 -33.31 10.16
N LYS A 505 -24.64 -32.31 9.83
CA LYS A 505 -24.17 -31.02 9.31
C LYS A 505 -24.80 -29.89 10.11
N LYS A 506 -24.03 -28.85 10.32
CA LYS A 506 -24.47 -27.58 10.90
C LYS A 506 -24.68 -26.58 9.79
N ASN A 507 -25.84 -25.92 9.77
CA ASN A 507 -26.18 -24.99 8.70
C ASN A 507 -26.16 -23.55 9.22
N ILE A 508 -25.35 -22.73 8.55
CA ILE A 508 -25.20 -21.30 8.80
C ILE A 508 -25.76 -20.58 7.58
N LEU A 509 -26.59 -19.57 7.80
CA LEU A 509 -27.25 -18.83 6.73
C LEU A 509 -26.89 -17.36 6.81
N PHE A 510 -26.24 -16.85 5.77
CA PHE A 510 -25.92 -15.44 5.58
C PHE A 510 -26.89 -14.86 4.57
N THR A 511 -27.56 -13.76 4.91
CA THR A 511 -28.41 -13.06 3.93
C THR A 511 -27.61 -12.20 2.97
N SER A 512 -26.36 -11.84 3.33
CA SER A 512 -25.67 -10.68 2.77
C SER A 512 -26.57 -9.42 2.88
N ASP A 513 -26.20 -8.33 2.23
CA ASP A 513 -26.94 -7.07 2.19
C ASP A 513 -28.21 -7.15 1.32
N THR A 514 -29.07 -8.13 1.61
CA THR A 514 -30.32 -8.32 0.89
C THR A 514 -31.37 -7.30 1.32
N GLY A 515 -31.88 -6.52 0.37
CA GLY A 515 -33.07 -5.70 0.58
C GLY A 515 -34.39 -6.48 0.62
N LEU A 516 -35.41 -5.88 1.24
CA LEU A 516 -36.78 -6.41 1.29
C LEU A 516 -37.50 -6.50 -0.06
N PHE A 517 -37.03 -5.78 -1.09
CA PHE A 517 -37.75 -5.61 -2.35
C PHE A 517 -36.90 -6.04 -3.56
N PRO A 518 -37.47 -6.82 -4.50
CA PRO A 518 -36.92 -6.85 -5.86
C PRO A 518 -37.04 -5.49 -6.53
N GLN A 519 -35.95 -5.01 -7.13
CA GLN A 519 -35.92 -3.76 -7.89
C GLN A 519 -36.53 -3.95 -9.29
N ILE A 520 -37.85 -4.21 -9.39
CA ILE A 520 -38.57 -4.15 -10.67
C ILE A 520 -39.87 -3.35 -10.54
N LYS A 521 -39.85 -2.12 -11.10
CA LYS A 521 -41.07 -1.51 -11.65
C LYS A 521 -41.50 -2.35 -12.86
N LYS A 522 -42.54 -3.19 -12.73
CA LYS A 522 -43.21 -3.76 -13.90
C LYS A 522 -43.72 -2.61 -14.77
N LYS A 523 -43.02 -2.28 -15.87
CA LYS A 523 -43.69 -1.70 -17.03
C LYS A 523 -44.50 -2.83 -17.65
N VAL A 524 -45.82 -2.74 -17.50
CA VAL A 524 -46.79 -3.62 -18.15
C VAL A 524 -46.47 -3.69 -19.64
N GLY A 525 -46.12 -4.88 -20.16
CA GLY A 525 -46.10 -5.14 -21.61
C GLY A 525 -44.83 -5.73 -22.25
N ALA A 526 -43.71 -5.95 -21.55
CA ALA A 526 -42.52 -6.54 -22.18
C ALA A 526 -42.30 -8.01 -21.78
N LYS A 527 -42.43 -8.93 -22.74
CA LYS A 527 -41.91 -10.31 -22.63
C LYS A 527 -40.39 -10.26 -22.77
N LYS A 528 -39.64 -10.48 -21.68
CA LYS A 528 -38.24 -10.89 -21.70
C LYS A 528 -37.99 -11.97 -20.64
N GLU A 529 -37.04 -12.83 -20.93
CA GLU A 529 -36.62 -14.00 -20.13
C GLU A 529 -36.38 -13.61 -18.66
N ALA A 530 -36.92 -14.43 -17.76
CA ALA A 530 -36.77 -14.25 -16.32
C ALA A 530 -35.29 -14.44 -15.92
N THR A 531 -34.71 -13.40 -15.33
CA THR A 531 -33.40 -13.43 -14.67
C THR A 531 -33.59 -13.63 -13.17
N VAL A 532 -32.52 -13.96 -12.44
CA VAL A 532 -32.53 -14.09 -10.96
C VAL A 532 -33.04 -12.80 -10.25
N ALA A 533 -33.15 -11.69 -10.97
CA ALA A 533 -33.71 -10.42 -10.49
C ALA A 533 -35.25 -10.33 -10.44
N ASP A 534 -35.99 -11.36 -10.85
CA ASP A 534 -37.46 -11.33 -11.03
C ASP A 534 -38.29 -11.89 -9.86
N VAL A 535 -37.73 -11.96 -8.65
CA VAL A 535 -38.31 -12.66 -7.48
C VAL A 535 -39.16 -11.71 -6.62
N THR A 536 -40.45 -11.99 -6.36
CA THR A 536 -41.33 -11.11 -5.56
C THR A 536 -40.90 -11.02 -4.07
N LYS A 537 -41.35 -9.98 -3.33
CA LYS A 537 -41.06 -9.79 -1.88
C LYS A 537 -41.29 -11.07 -1.06
N ASP A 538 -42.41 -11.75 -1.29
CA ASP A 538 -42.73 -12.99 -0.59
C ASP A 538 -41.85 -14.16 -1.00
N GLU A 539 -41.33 -14.17 -2.23
CA GLU A 539 -40.51 -15.26 -2.73
C GLU A 539 -39.12 -15.28 -2.11
N ILE A 540 -38.55 -14.14 -1.69
CA ILE A 540 -37.29 -14.11 -0.92
C ILE A 540 -37.50 -14.75 0.46
N PHE A 541 -38.55 -14.32 1.19
CA PHE A 541 -38.86 -14.91 2.50
C PHE A 541 -39.24 -16.38 2.39
N ARG A 542 -39.98 -16.79 1.36
CA ARG A 542 -40.26 -18.20 1.08
C ARG A 542 -38.99 -18.96 0.70
N LEU A 543 -38.06 -18.34 -0.03
CA LEU A 543 -36.80 -18.96 -0.39
C LEU A 543 -35.96 -19.25 0.85
N TYR A 544 -35.67 -18.22 1.65
CA TYR A 544 -34.91 -18.36 2.89
C TYR A 544 -35.67 -19.23 3.92
N GLY A 545 -36.99 -19.08 4.00
CA GLY A 545 -37.86 -19.89 4.86
C GLY A 545 -37.97 -21.36 4.42
N SER A 546 -37.84 -21.67 3.12
CA SER A 546 -37.81 -23.05 2.62
C SER A 546 -36.57 -23.83 3.06
N LEU A 547 -35.52 -23.13 3.48
CA LEU A 547 -34.34 -23.70 4.10
C LEU A 547 -34.60 -24.04 5.60
N GLY A 548 -35.78 -23.70 6.13
CA GLY A 548 -36.16 -23.71 7.55
C GLY A 548 -36.43 -25.09 8.19
N LYS A 549 -36.30 -25.09 9.53
CA LYS A 549 -36.11 -26.19 10.52
C LYS A 549 -34.69 -26.76 10.69
N ASN A 550 -33.78 -26.57 9.74
CA ASN A 550 -32.42 -27.10 9.83
C ASN A 550 -31.32 -26.03 9.93
N VAL A 551 -31.66 -24.76 10.18
CA VAL A 551 -30.68 -23.65 10.33
C VAL A 551 -30.27 -23.52 11.80
N ASP A 552 -28.98 -23.70 12.08
CA ASP A 552 -28.43 -23.55 13.43
C ASP A 552 -28.10 -22.09 13.74
N LEU A 553 -27.54 -21.36 12.76
CA LEU A 553 -27.18 -19.95 12.91
C LEU A 553 -27.68 -19.14 11.71
N LEU A 554 -28.40 -18.05 11.98
CA LEU A 554 -28.80 -17.05 11.00
C LEU A 554 -27.97 -15.78 11.18
N ILE A 555 -27.44 -15.23 10.10
CA ILE A 555 -26.68 -13.98 10.07
C ILE A 555 -27.39 -13.00 9.12
N PRO A 556 -28.43 -12.29 9.58
CA PRO A 556 -29.12 -11.32 8.76
C PRO A 556 -28.40 -9.97 8.83
N HIS A 557 -28.24 -9.34 7.67
CA HIS A 557 -27.60 -8.03 7.53
C HIS A 557 -28.67 -6.96 7.65
N LEU A 558 -28.62 -6.17 8.72
CA LEU A 558 -29.69 -5.24 9.05
C LEU A 558 -29.73 -4.05 8.08
N GLY A 559 -28.56 -3.50 7.77
CA GLY A 559 -28.38 -2.29 6.99
C GLY A 559 -28.77 -1.02 7.75
N SER A 560 -29.38 -0.09 7.03
CA SER A 560 -29.91 1.16 7.58
C SER A 560 -31.40 1.08 7.93
N ILE A 561 -31.85 1.92 8.85
CA ILE A 561 -33.25 2.03 9.31
C ILE A 561 -33.80 3.41 8.96
N LYS A 562 -34.97 3.47 8.32
CA LYS A 562 -35.70 4.72 8.12
C LYS A 562 -36.44 5.13 9.40
N PRO A 563 -36.56 6.43 9.74
CA PRO A 563 -37.34 6.88 10.89
C PRO A 563 -38.79 6.36 10.89
N GLU A 564 -39.39 6.22 9.71
CA GLU A 564 -40.74 5.71 9.49
C GLU A 564 -40.91 4.27 9.98
N GLU A 565 -39.86 3.44 9.92
CA GLU A 565 -39.88 2.06 10.42
C GLU A 565 -40.07 2.00 11.95
N ILE A 566 -39.64 3.04 12.67
CA ILE A 566 -39.73 3.13 14.13
C ILE A 566 -40.98 3.91 14.56
N THR A 567 -41.42 4.89 13.77
CA THR A 567 -42.41 5.90 14.19
C THR A 567 -43.80 5.75 13.61
N SER A 568 -44.00 4.96 12.55
CA SER A 568 -45.28 4.87 11.85
C SER A 568 -46.26 3.86 12.49
N LYS A 569 -47.57 4.17 12.39
CA LYS A 569 -48.61 3.12 12.42
C LYS A 569 -48.45 2.32 11.12
N ILE A 570 -48.46 0.99 11.19
CA ILE A 570 -48.20 0.02 10.09
C ILE A 570 -49.25 0.10 8.92
N ASP A 571 -49.99 1.20 8.82
CA ASP A 571 -51.02 1.49 7.81
C ASP A 571 -50.50 2.37 6.64
N THR A 572 -49.18 2.60 6.53
CA THR A 572 -48.53 3.36 5.44
C THR A 572 -47.97 2.43 4.34
N GLU A 573 -47.77 2.95 3.13
CA GLU A 573 -47.18 2.19 2.00
C GLU A 573 -45.75 1.74 2.34
N TRP A 574 -45.45 0.45 2.16
CA TRP A 574 -44.21 -0.17 2.67
C TRP A 574 -42.94 0.40 2.01
N GLU A 575 -43.03 0.89 0.78
CA GLU A 575 -41.95 1.52 0.02
C GLU A 575 -41.45 2.81 0.70
N GLU A 576 -42.33 3.49 1.44
CA GLU A 576 -41.98 4.68 2.22
C GLU A 576 -41.25 4.29 3.51
N ILE A 577 -41.56 3.12 4.07
CA ILE A 577 -41.08 2.63 5.38
C ILE A 577 -39.67 2.01 5.34
N PHE A 578 -39.23 1.39 4.24
CA PHE A 578 -37.93 0.69 4.18
C PHE A 578 -36.98 1.23 3.12
N TYR A 579 -35.68 1.01 3.31
CA TYR A 579 -34.72 1.14 2.22
C TYR A 579 -34.83 -0.04 1.26
N PRO A 580 -34.75 0.18 -0.07
CA PRO A 580 -34.91 -0.91 -1.05
C PRO A 580 -33.85 -2.01 -0.96
N ASN A 581 -32.68 -1.69 -0.43
CA ASN A 581 -31.47 -2.53 -0.39
C ASN A 581 -31.09 -2.98 1.04
N HIS A 582 -31.94 -2.77 2.04
CA HIS A 582 -31.70 -3.20 3.41
C HIS A 582 -32.86 -4.01 3.97
N LEU A 583 -32.59 -4.92 4.92
CA LEU A 583 -33.63 -5.68 5.60
C LEU A 583 -34.42 -4.81 6.58
N GLY A 584 -33.76 -3.89 7.28
CA GLY A 584 -34.36 -3.19 8.41
C GLY A 584 -34.71 -4.14 9.57
N VAL A 585 -35.24 -3.57 10.64
CA VAL A 585 -35.66 -4.29 11.85
C VAL A 585 -36.79 -5.28 11.56
N LEU A 586 -37.82 -4.85 10.83
CA LEU A 586 -38.99 -5.67 10.55
C LEU A 586 -38.67 -6.81 9.58
N GLY A 587 -37.78 -6.59 8.61
CA GLY A 587 -37.29 -7.65 7.72
C GLY A 587 -36.49 -8.72 8.46
N VAL A 588 -35.62 -8.29 9.39
CA VAL A 588 -34.90 -9.20 10.30
C VAL A 588 -35.87 -10.04 11.13
N ILE A 589 -36.86 -9.42 11.81
CA ILE A 589 -37.86 -10.13 12.61
C ILE A 589 -38.62 -11.15 11.76
N ARG A 590 -39.03 -10.75 10.56
CA ARG A 590 -39.76 -11.61 9.63
C ARG A 590 -38.91 -12.83 9.21
N LEU A 591 -37.63 -12.65 8.92
CA LEU A 591 -36.73 -13.77 8.60
C LEU A 591 -36.58 -14.72 9.78
N ILE A 592 -36.39 -14.20 11.00
CA ILE A 592 -36.29 -15.03 12.21
C ILE A 592 -37.57 -15.86 12.39
N ALA A 593 -38.75 -15.25 12.16
CA ALA A 593 -40.03 -15.93 12.26
C ALA A 593 -40.21 -17.05 11.22
N GLU A 594 -39.78 -16.82 9.98
CA GLU A 594 -39.89 -17.79 8.87
C GLU A 594 -38.89 -18.94 9.00
N ILE A 595 -37.64 -18.64 9.36
CA ILE A 595 -36.55 -19.63 9.41
C ILE A 595 -36.60 -20.43 10.71
N ASN A 596 -36.99 -19.79 11.82
CA ASN A 596 -36.92 -20.31 13.19
C ASN A 596 -35.53 -20.88 13.54
N PRO A 597 -34.46 -20.06 13.50
CA PRO A 597 -33.09 -20.49 13.77
C PRO A 597 -32.85 -20.68 15.28
N LYS A 598 -31.79 -21.40 15.66
CA LYS A 598 -31.40 -21.50 17.09
C LYS A 598 -30.72 -20.23 17.60
N ILE A 599 -29.85 -19.65 16.78
CA ILE A 599 -29.02 -18.49 17.12
C ILE A 599 -29.11 -17.49 15.95
N VAL A 600 -29.11 -16.19 16.28
CA VAL A 600 -29.15 -15.09 15.31
C VAL A 600 -28.03 -14.10 15.60
N PHE A 601 -27.16 -13.85 14.62
CA PHE A 601 -26.09 -12.84 14.68
C PHE A 601 -26.43 -11.68 13.74
N ILE A 602 -26.92 -10.57 14.28
CA ILE A 602 -27.25 -9.38 13.47
C ILE A 602 -25.95 -8.70 13.04
N SER A 603 -25.70 -8.61 11.74
CA SER A 603 -24.54 -7.92 11.18
C SER A 603 -24.91 -6.66 10.42
N GLU A 604 -23.91 -5.89 10.01
CA GLU A 604 -24.05 -4.84 8.99
C GLU A 604 -25.00 -3.73 9.41
N PHE A 605 -24.65 -3.09 10.52
CA PHE A 605 -25.42 -1.97 11.02
C PHE A 605 -25.01 -0.70 10.28
N GLY A 606 -26.01 0.10 9.87
CA GLY A 606 -25.80 1.47 9.44
C GLY A 606 -25.02 2.28 10.49
N GLU A 607 -24.19 3.20 10.01
CA GLU A 607 -23.36 4.09 10.82
C GLU A 607 -24.22 5.02 11.70
N GLU A 608 -25.40 5.39 11.24
CA GLU A 608 -26.37 6.18 12.00
C GLU A 608 -26.84 5.49 13.29
N LEU A 609 -26.58 4.19 13.44
CA LEU A 609 -26.99 3.41 14.60
C LEU A 609 -25.95 3.34 15.73
N ILE A 610 -24.76 3.93 15.59
CA ILE A 610 -23.62 3.76 16.54
C ILE A 610 -23.96 4.02 18.03
N GLY A 611 -24.95 4.87 18.34
CA GLY A 611 -25.43 5.09 19.71
C GLY A 611 -26.67 4.28 20.11
N PHE A 612 -27.31 3.59 19.16
CA PHE A 612 -28.60 2.92 19.32
C PHE A 612 -28.52 1.39 19.24
N ARG A 613 -27.43 0.81 18.70
CA ARG A 613 -27.29 -0.64 18.48
C ARG A 613 -27.56 -1.50 19.71
N SER A 614 -27.08 -1.09 20.89
CA SER A 614 -27.34 -1.82 22.15
C SER A 614 -28.84 -1.88 22.47
N ASP A 615 -29.54 -0.75 22.37
CA ASP A 615 -30.97 -0.68 22.67
C ASP A 615 -31.80 -1.36 21.57
N LEU A 616 -31.35 -1.29 20.32
CA LEU A 616 -31.92 -2.05 19.21
C LEU A 616 -31.82 -3.56 19.43
N MET A 617 -30.70 -4.07 19.95
CA MET A 617 -30.55 -5.50 20.28
C MET A 617 -31.48 -5.93 21.41
N LYS A 618 -31.64 -5.10 22.45
CA LYS A 618 -32.62 -5.37 23.53
C LYS A 618 -34.03 -5.48 22.97
N MET A 619 -34.41 -4.50 22.15
CA MET A 619 -35.72 -4.46 21.50
C MET A 619 -35.94 -5.70 20.63
N LEU A 620 -34.98 -6.07 19.78
CA LEU A 620 -35.09 -7.26 18.93
C LEU A 620 -35.22 -8.54 19.76
N GLN A 621 -34.42 -8.70 20.81
CA GLN A 621 -34.52 -9.87 21.68
C GLN A 621 -35.87 -9.93 22.39
N GLU A 622 -36.42 -8.80 22.84
CA GLU A 622 -37.73 -8.72 23.49
C GLU A 622 -38.85 -9.10 22.51
N VAL A 623 -38.85 -8.53 21.30
CA VAL A 623 -39.83 -8.84 20.25
C VAL A 623 -39.78 -10.33 19.87
N VAL A 624 -38.58 -10.88 19.67
CA VAL A 624 -38.40 -12.31 19.40
C VAL A 624 -38.92 -13.15 20.57
N SER A 625 -38.60 -12.79 21.82
CA SER A 625 -39.06 -13.55 22.98
C SER A 625 -40.58 -13.58 23.10
N ASN A 626 -41.25 -12.45 22.84
CA ASN A 626 -42.71 -12.37 22.83
C ASN A 626 -43.31 -13.18 21.68
N PHE A 627 -42.71 -13.15 20.49
CA PHE A 627 -43.19 -13.92 19.34
C PHE A 627 -43.07 -15.44 19.55
N PHE A 628 -42.03 -15.88 20.24
CA PHE A 628 -41.76 -17.29 20.55
C PHE A 628 -42.31 -17.74 21.92
N GLU A 629 -43.11 -16.90 22.60
CA GLU A 629 -43.71 -17.22 23.89
C GLU A 629 -44.53 -18.52 23.83
N GLY A 630 -44.31 -19.43 24.79
CA GLY A 630 -44.97 -20.74 24.83
C GLY A 630 -44.35 -21.82 23.92
N ARG A 631 -43.28 -21.52 23.16
CA ARG A 631 -42.51 -22.53 22.41
C ARG A 631 -41.34 -23.09 23.24
N SER A 632 -40.90 -24.31 22.91
CA SER A 632 -39.83 -25.00 23.64
C SER A 632 -38.44 -24.37 23.47
N GLU A 633 -38.21 -23.64 22.38
CA GLU A 633 -36.95 -22.95 22.11
C GLU A 633 -37.22 -21.54 21.55
N CYS A 634 -36.57 -20.54 22.13
CA CYS A 634 -36.56 -19.15 21.66
C CYS A 634 -35.17 -18.84 21.06
N PRO A 635 -35.08 -18.26 19.85
CA PRO A 635 -33.81 -17.84 19.28
C PRO A 635 -33.10 -16.80 20.14
N VAL A 636 -31.77 -16.91 20.24
CA VAL A 636 -30.94 -15.88 20.88
C VAL A 636 -30.38 -14.95 19.83
N VAL A 637 -30.59 -13.65 20.03
CA VAL A 637 -30.17 -12.58 19.12
C VAL A 637 -28.96 -11.86 19.71
N LEU A 638 -27.86 -11.85 18.96
CA LEU A 638 -26.61 -11.18 19.33
C LEU A 638 -26.13 -10.25 18.21
N PRO A 639 -25.42 -9.16 18.53
CA PRO A 639 -24.85 -8.29 17.53
C PRO A 639 -23.46 -8.78 17.08
N ALA A 640 -23.29 -8.95 15.77
CA ALA A 640 -22.04 -9.36 15.13
C ALA A 640 -21.04 -8.21 14.88
N ASP A 641 -21.39 -6.97 15.24
CA ASP A 641 -20.44 -5.84 15.24
C ASP A 641 -19.46 -5.91 16.42
N THR A 642 -19.74 -6.78 17.40
CA THR A 642 -18.78 -7.26 18.38
C THR A 642 -18.10 -8.54 17.89
N PRO A 643 -16.82 -8.76 18.21
CA PRO A 643 -16.16 -10.01 17.84
C PRO A 643 -16.77 -11.17 18.63
N LEU A 644 -17.40 -12.07 17.89
CA LEU A 644 -18.01 -13.30 18.38
C LEU A 644 -17.25 -14.51 17.83
N ILE A 645 -17.06 -15.50 18.68
CA ILE A 645 -16.59 -16.82 18.28
C ILE A 645 -17.72 -17.79 18.56
N TYR A 646 -18.26 -18.40 17.51
CA TYR A 646 -19.27 -19.44 17.60
C TYR A 646 -18.62 -20.80 17.38
N ASP A 647 -18.60 -21.63 18.42
CA ASP A 647 -18.25 -23.04 18.32
C ASP A 647 -19.43 -23.80 17.70
N ILE A 648 -19.24 -24.16 16.43
CA ILE A 648 -20.26 -24.77 15.57
C ILE A 648 -20.63 -26.16 16.07
N ILE A 649 -19.71 -26.85 16.77
CA ILE A 649 -19.94 -28.22 17.26
C ILE A 649 -20.82 -28.19 18.52
N ASP A 650 -20.45 -27.34 19.48
CA ASP A 650 -21.06 -27.32 20.81
C ASP A 650 -22.22 -26.30 20.97
N ASP A 651 -22.51 -25.51 19.93
CA ASP A 651 -23.43 -24.36 19.98
C ASP A 651 -23.08 -23.33 21.08
N LYS A 652 -21.77 -23.14 21.33
CA LYS A 652 -21.25 -22.20 22.35
C LYS A 652 -20.79 -20.91 21.69
N ILE A 653 -21.02 -19.78 22.37
CA ILE A 653 -20.62 -18.47 21.87
C ILE A 653 -19.70 -17.82 22.91
N TYR A 654 -18.55 -17.34 22.42
CA TYR A 654 -17.58 -16.59 23.18
C TYR A 654 -17.59 -15.15 22.68
N CYS A 655 -17.66 -14.19 23.61
CA CYS A 655 -17.74 -12.77 23.29
C CYS A 655 -16.81 -11.96 24.21
N VAL A 656 -16.25 -10.88 23.64
CA VAL A 656 -15.55 -9.84 24.38
C VAL A 656 -16.56 -8.72 24.63
N VAL A 657 -17.11 -8.63 25.84
CA VAL A 657 -18.17 -7.65 26.18
C VAL A 657 -17.58 -6.51 27.01
N THR A 658 -17.86 -5.27 26.63
CA THR A 658 -17.72 -4.11 27.53
C THR A 658 -18.91 -4.01 28.48
N GLN A 659 -18.69 -3.61 29.73
CA GLN A 659 -19.69 -3.57 30.83
C GLN A 659 -21.10 -3.05 30.47
N ALA A 660 -21.24 -2.17 29.46
CA ALA A 660 -22.52 -1.64 28.99
C ALA A 660 -23.52 -2.73 28.50
N PHE A 661 -23.05 -3.81 27.87
CA PHE A 661 -23.93 -4.86 27.30
C PHE A 661 -24.39 -5.91 28.33
N GLN A 662 -23.75 -5.96 29.52
CA GLN A 662 -24.10 -6.92 30.58
C GLN A 662 -25.51 -6.72 31.16
N SER A 663 -26.11 -5.53 31.00
CA SER A 663 -27.41 -5.19 31.60
C SER A 663 -28.62 -5.49 30.69
N ALA A 664 -28.37 -5.86 29.43
CA ALA A 664 -29.33 -5.72 28.35
C ALA A 664 -30.21 -6.95 28.07
N SER A 665 -29.65 -8.15 28.13
CA SER A 665 -30.20 -9.28 27.36
C SER A 665 -30.92 -10.35 28.17
N GLY A 666 -30.96 -10.29 29.51
CA GLY A 666 -31.58 -11.37 30.32
C GLY A 666 -30.94 -12.77 30.13
N VAL A 667 -29.82 -12.82 29.40
CA VAL A 667 -29.05 -14.02 29.09
C VAL A 667 -28.12 -14.33 30.27
N ARG A 668 -28.00 -15.60 30.66
CA ARG A 668 -27.09 -16.00 31.75
C ARG A 668 -25.65 -16.05 31.26
N PHE A 669 -24.81 -15.18 31.79
CA PHE A 669 -23.38 -15.16 31.52
C PHE A 669 -22.60 -15.81 32.65
N LYS A 670 -21.49 -16.47 32.32
CA LYS A 670 -20.40 -16.65 33.29
C LYS A 670 -19.34 -15.61 32.94
N GLN A 671 -18.68 -15.03 33.94
CA GLN A 671 -17.46 -14.26 33.74
C GLN A 671 -16.32 -15.11 34.30
N VAL A 672 -15.26 -15.29 33.53
CA VAL A 672 -14.00 -15.85 34.04
C VAL A 672 -12.90 -14.92 33.56
N ASN A 673 -12.25 -14.25 34.51
CA ASN A 673 -11.02 -13.49 34.29
C ASN A 673 -11.09 -12.52 33.07
N ASP A 674 -12.25 -11.87 32.86
CA ASP A 674 -12.57 -10.84 31.85
C ASP A 674 -13.20 -11.27 30.49
N THR A 675 -13.53 -12.55 30.31
CA THR A 675 -14.30 -13.04 29.14
C THR A 675 -15.70 -13.51 29.55
N PHE A 676 -16.70 -13.20 28.71
CA PHE A 676 -18.11 -13.55 28.95
C PHE A 676 -18.52 -14.80 28.16
N TYR A 677 -19.11 -15.77 28.86
CA TYR A 677 -19.54 -17.05 28.29
C TYR A 677 -21.06 -17.07 28.09
N TYR A 678 -21.51 -17.55 26.93
CA TYR A 678 -22.89 -17.96 26.70
C TYR A 678 -23.03 -19.49 26.74
N TYR A 679 -24.02 -20.02 27.46
CA TYR A 679 -24.32 -21.46 27.48
C TYR A 679 -25.84 -21.71 27.57
N LYS A 680 -26.31 -22.70 26.79
CA LYS A 680 -27.73 -23.07 26.67
C LYS A 680 -28.19 -24.17 27.66
N SER A 681 -27.32 -24.73 28.52
CA SER A 681 -27.72 -25.76 29.51
C SER A 681 -26.88 -25.82 30.79
N GLU A 682 -27.45 -26.34 31.88
CA GLU A 682 -26.85 -26.56 33.22
C GLU A 682 -25.72 -27.62 33.26
N SER A 683 -25.05 -27.88 32.14
CA SER A 683 -23.90 -28.78 32.12
C SER A 683 -22.69 -28.08 32.76
N LYS A 684 -22.53 -28.29 34.08
CA LYS A 684 -21.23 -28.15 34.74
C LYS A 684 -20.25 -29.07 34.00
N CYS A 685 -19.40 -28.53 33.14
CA CYS A 685 -18.23 -29.26 32.70
C CYS A 685 -16.99 -28.37 32.63
N THR A 686 -15.99 -28.85 33.35
CA THR A 686 -14.60 -28.47 33.42
C THR A 686 -13.95 -28.61 32.05
N ASP A 687 -13.76 -27.51 31.33
CA ASP A 687 -12.84 -27.51 30.19
C ASP A 687 -11.96 -26.26 30.26
N SER A 688 -11.13 -26.22 31.30
CA SER A 688 -10.34 -25.04 31.68
C SER A 688 -9.28 -24.69 30.63
N GLN A 689 -8.75 -25.66 29.87
CA GLN A 689 -7.70 -25.41 28.89
C GLN A 689 -8.21 -24.80 27.58
N PHE A 690 -9.32 -25.26 27.02
CA PHE A 690 -9.90 -24.67 25.80
C PHE A 690 -10.55 -23.31 26.07
N GLY A 691 -11.23 -23.20 27.23
CA GLY A 691 -11.66 -21.91 27.77
C GLY A 691 -10.50 -20.92 27.88
N LEU A 692 -9.32 -21.34 28.36
CA LEU A 692 -8.11 -20.50 28.41
C LEU A 692 -7.57 -20.11 27.03
N LYS A 693 -7.62 -20.98 26.01
CA LYS A 693 -7.16 -20.67 24.64
C LYS A 693 -8.07 -19.63 23.97
N CYS A 694 -9.39 -19.80 24.04
CA CYS A 694 -10.36 -18.80 23.60
C CYS A 694 -10.29 -17.52 24.45
N GLN A 695 -9.93 -17.63 25.73
CA GLN A 695 -9.71 -16.48 26.62
C GLN A 695 -8.45 -15.70 26.24
N MET A 696 -7.33 -16.35 25.89
CA MET A 696 -6.14 -15.66 25.37
C MET A 696 -6.42 -14.95 24.04
N PHE A 697 -7.26 -15.56 23.21
CA PHE A 697 -7.73 -15.00 21.95
C PHE A 697 -8.63 -13.77 22.16
N SER A 698 -9.56 -13.85 23.12
CA SER A 698 -10.46 -12.79 23.58
C SER A 698 -9.71 -11.62 24.26
N LEU A 699 -8.79 -11.91 25.18
CA LEU A 699 -7.95 -10.92 25.89
C LEU A 699 -7.03 -10.14 24.95
N LYS A 700 -6.51 -10.78 23.88
CA LYS A 700 -5.72 -10.09 22.84
C LYS A 700 -6.54 -9.10 22.03
N LEU A 701 -7.83 -9.36 21.81
CA LEU A 701 -8.75 -8.40 21.19
C LEU A 701 -9.06 -7.22 22.15
N GLN A 702 -8.99 -7.44 23.46
CA GLN A 702 -9.39 -6.51 24.52
C GLN A 702 -8.37 -5.38 24.80
N SER A 703 -7.07 -5.60 24.54
CA SER A 703 -5.96 -4.74 25.02
C SER A 703 -5.86 -3.32 24.44
N ARG A 704 -6.91 -2.82 23.78
CA ARG A 704 -7.02 -1.42 23.34
C ARG A 704 -8.40 -0.79 23.60
N GLU A 705 -9.33 -1.44 24.29
CA GLU A 705 -10.67 -0.88 24.59
C GLU A 705 -10.64 0.42 25.42
N ASP A 706 -9.60 0.65 26.23
CA ASP A 706 -9.47 1.81 27.14
C ASP A 706 -9.46 3.19 26.47
N LEU A 707 -9.34 3.26 25.14
CA LEU A 707 -9.42 4.49 24.36
C LEU A 707 -10.82 4.78 23.80
N TYR A 708 -11.72 3.78 23.72
CA TYR A 708 -12.90 3.84 22.84
C TYR A 708 -14.24 4.11 23.53
N PHE A 709 -14.32 4.01 24.87
CA PHE A 709 -15.51 4.39 25.66
C PHE A 709 -15.34 5.68 26.48
N LYS A 710 -14.31 6.48 26.22
CA LYS A 710 -14.26 7.88 26.70
C LYS A 710 -15.07 8.82 25.80
N GLY A 711 -16.33 8.47 25.56
CA GLY A 711 -17.36 9.49 25.36
C GLY A 711 -17.62 10.10 26.73
N LYS A 712 -17.39 11.41 26.89
CA LYS A 712 -17.54 12.14 28.15
C LYS A 712 -18.84 11.77 28.87
N ALA A 713 -18.72 11.53 30.17
CA ALA A 713 -19.81 11.52 31.14
C ALA A 713 -20.68 12.78 31.05
#